data_AF-A0A2P5ETW9-F1
#
_entry.id   AF-A0A2P5ETW9-F1
#
_cell.length_a   1.000
_cell.length_b   1.000
_cell.length_c   1.000
_cell.angle_alpha   90.00
_cell.angle_beta   90.00
_cell.angle_gamma   90.00
#
_symmetry.space_group_name_H-M   'P 1'
#
loop_
_entity.id
_entity.type
_entity.pdbx_description
1 polymer ?
#
loop_
_entity_poly.entity_id
_entity_poly.type
_entity_poly.pdbx_seq_one_letter_code
_entity_poly.pdbx_strand_id
1 'polypeptide(L)'
;MVVSTKELLSIIESSLLGPSPPSPAQRIELLHAIRTSLPAFQSLLSYPPPKPSDRSQVESREVRLPDSPPISLDDNDVQIVSSIPVTVRLVELKMDGTSALKLSDDLHLNEINCVRLLVLANQEWGLMGREPLEVLRLSAGLWYTERRDLLTALYTLLRAVVLDQGLDADLLSDIQKYLEDLIGSGLRQRLISLIKDLNREEPAGLGGPQCERYVLDSRGALVERQAVVYRERLVLGHCLILSVLVVRTGPKDIKDIFSVLKDSAGELNESNDVLKHQITFSLLFSLLIAFVSDALSALPDKASVLSRDASFRREFHETVMAVGSDPNVERYVDCVRLAWAVHLMLIHDATAATTVSNASSNDLAYLHSCLEVVFSNNVFRFMLDKVLRSAAYQNDDEDMIYMYNAYLHKLMTCFLSHPLARDKVKESKERAMNILSPYRSAVAHDYTHDSNSNSLQVTESSPLPFVSLLEFVSEVYQREPELLSGNDVLWTFVNFAGEDHTNFQTLVAFLNMLSTLASSQEGAAKVYELLKGKAFRSVGWSTLFDCLSIYDDKFKQSLQIAGAMLPEFPEGDAKALVAYLNVLQKVVQNGNPIDRKNWFPDIEPLFKLLGYENVPPYLKGALRNAIATFIHISPVLKDTIWSYLEQYDLPVVVGSHVGKGAQPMATQVYDMQFELNEIEARREQYPSTISFLNLLNELIAEERDVSDRGHRFIGIFRFIYDHVFGPFPQRAYADPCEKWQLVVACLQYFHMILSKYDISEEDIDSVIDRTQLSTETKPSSLQMQLPMLELLKDFMSGKAVFRNIMGILLPGVNTIIAERTSQIYGPLLEKAVQLSLEIIILVLEKDLLLSDFWRPLYQVVVPDCYLVSNHLTF
;
A
#
# COMPACT_ATOMS: atom_id res chain seq x y z
N MET A 1 32.03 -11.69 28.60
CA MET A 1 31.93 -10.52 27.71
C MET A 1 30.44 -10.27 27.49
N VAL A 2 29.98 -9.05 27.72
CA VAL A 2 28.59 -8.67 27.39
C VAL A 2 28.54 -8.57 25.86
N VAL A 3 27.67 -9.35 25.22
CA VAL A 3 27.45 -9.27 23.77
C VAL A 3 26.79 -7.93 23.47
N SER A 4 27.33 -7.16 22.52
CA SER A 4 26.70 -5.88 22.13
C SER A 4 25.35 -6.14 21.45
N THR A 5 24.44 -5.16 21.45
CA THR A 5 23.12 -5.31 20.78
C THR A 5 23.27 -5.55 19.27
N LYS A 6 24.25 -4.90 18.65
CA LYS A 6 24.62 -5.08 17.24
C LYS A 6 25.12 -6.50 16.93
N GLU A 7 26.00 -7.05 17.77
CA GLU A 7 26.47 -8.44 17.64
C GLU A 7 25.32 -9.44 17.89
N LEU A 8 24.48 -9.19 18.90
CA LEU A 8 23.33 -10.02 19.20
C LEU A 8 22.37 -10.10 18.00
N LEU A 9 22.02 -8.94 17.41
CA LEU A 9 21.17 -8.89 16.23
C LEU A 9 21.80 -9.64 15.06
N SER A 10 23.09 -9.42 14.79
CA SER A 10 23.81 -10.11 13.71
C SER A 10 23.82 -11.64 13.88
N ILE A 11 24.02 -12.14 15.12
CA ILE A 11 23.97 -13.58 15.43
C ILE A 11 22.56 -14.14 15.18
N ILE A 12 21.52 -13.41 15.60
CA ILE A 12 20.12 -13.81 15.40
C ILE A 12 19.75 -13.83 13.91
N GLU A 13 20.06 -12.77 13.17
CA GLU A 13 19.74 -12.67 11.73
C GLU A 13 20.48 -13.74 10.93
N SER A 14 21.77 -13.93 11.17
CA SER A 14 22.56 -14.95 10.46
C SER A 14 22.09 -16.39 10.76
N SER A 15 21.50 -16.62 11.94
CA SER A 15 21.01 -17.94 12.34
C SER A 15 19.57 -18.23 11.91
N LEU A 16 18.71 -17.20 11.88
CA LEU A 16 17.27 -17.38 11.66
C LEU A 16 16.79 -16.92 10.27
N LEU A 17 17.47 -15.94 9.66
CA LEU A 17 17.12 -15.39 8.35
C LEU A 17 18.07 -15.85 7.23
N GLY A 18 19.03 -16.71 7.55
CA GLY A 18 19.99 -17.25 6.58
C GLY A 18 19.30 -18.14 5.53
N PRO A 19 19.85 -18.22 4.30
CA PRO A 19 19.28 -19.03 3.22
C PRO A 19 19.38 -20.55 3.46
N SER A 20 20.14 -20.95 4.47
CA SER A 20 20.36 -22.35 4.85
C SER A 20 20.11 -22.53 6.35
N PRO A 21 19.64 -23.71 6.80
CA PRO A 21 19.43 -23.97 8.22
C PRO A 21 20.73 -23.77 9.02
N PRO A 22 20.64 -23.26 10.26
CA PRO A 22 21.81 -22.92 11.05
C PRO A 22 22.63 -24.16 11.39
N SER A 23 23.95 -24.06 11.19
CA SER A 23 24.90 -25.10 11.59
C SER A 23 24.89 -25.34 13.10
N PRO A 24 25.32 -26.51 13.60
CA PRO A 24 25.36 -26.78 15.04
C PRO A 24 26.14 -25.74 15.85
N ALA A 25 27.22 -25.17 15.27
CA ALA A 25 27.99 -24.11 15.91
C ALA A 25 27.18 -22.81 16.03
N GLN A 26 26.50 -22.40 14.96
CA GLN A 26 25.62 -21.22 14.97
C GLN A 26 24.46 -21.39 15.96
N ARG A 27 23.89 -22.59 16.09
CA ARG A 27 22.84 -22.88 17.08
C ARG A 27 23.34 -22.67 18.52
N ILE A 28 24.54 -23.16 18.83
CA ILE A 28 25.16 -22.99 20.16
C ILE A 28 25.44 -21.51 20.43
N GLU A 29 25.99 -20.80 19.45
CA GLU A 29 26.28 -19.38 19.53
C GLU A 29 25.00 -18.55 19.75
N LEU A 30 23.94 -18.83 18.99
CA LEU A 30 22.63 -18.20 19.13
C LEU A 30 22.06 -18.38 20.54
N LEU A 31 21.97 -19.61 21.02
CA LEU A 31 21.42 -19.90 22.35
C LEU A 31 22.28 -19.29 23.46
N HIS A 32 23.60 -19.26 23.29
CA HIS A 32 24.50 -18.61 24.24
C HIS A 32 24.31 -17.09 24.25
N ALA A 33 24.21 -16.45 23.08
CA ALA A 33 24.01 -15.02 22.93
C ALA A 33 22.68 -14.58 23.56
N ILE A 34 21.58 -15.27 23.24
CA ILE A 34 20.25 -14.97 23.77
C ILE A 34 20.23 -15.12 25.30
N ARG A 35 20.81 -16.19 25.86
CA ARG A 35 20.89 -16.40 27.31
C ARG A 35 21.71 -15.32 28.02
N THR A 36 22.82 -14.89 27.42
CA THR A 36 23.69 -13.84 27.97
C THR A 36 22.99 -12.47 27.95
N SER A 37 22.15 -12.24 26.95
CA SER A 37 21.37 -11.01 26.78
C SER A 37 20.00 -11.01 27.50
N LEU A 38 19.67 -12.07 28.26
CA LEU A 38 18.41 -12.18 29.00
C LEU A 38 18.12 -10.94 29.89
N PRO A 39 19.07 -10.37 30.66
CA PRO A 39 18.79 -9.18 31.46
C PRO A 39 18.37 -7.97 30.62
N ALA A 40 18.94 -7.81 29.41
CA ALA A 40 18.59 -6.72 28.50
C ALA A 40 17.18 -6.87 27.93
N PHE A 41 16.76 -8.10 27.63
CA PHE A 41 15.38 -8.39 27.21
C PHE A 41 14.36 -8.27 28.35
N GLN A 42 14.72 -8.63 29.59
CA GLN A 42 13.82 -8.49 30.74
C GLN A 42 13.60 -7.02 31.12
N SER A 43 14.66 -6.21 31.12
CA SER A 43 14.56 -4.80 31.46
C SER A 43 14.02 -3.95 30.32
N LEU A 44 14.21 -4.40 29.06
CA LEU A 44 13.84 -3.82 27.77
C LEU A 44 13.73 -2.29 27.76
N LEU A 45 14.70 -1.64 27.11
CA LEU A 45 14.79 -0.17 27.05
C LEU A 45 14.78 0.51 28.44
N SER A 46 15.18 -0.20 29.50
CA SER A 46 15.39 0.39 30.82
C SER A 46 16.88 0.67 30.99
N TYR A 47 17.20 1.95 31.11
CA TYR A 47 18.57 2.42 31.19
C TYR A 47 18.81 3.24 32.46
N PRO A 48 20.04 3.25 32.99
CA PRO A 48 20.33 4.00 34.21
C PRO A 48 20.10 5.51 34.01
N PRO A 49 19.31 6.18 34.87
CA PRO A 49 19.10 7.62 34.81
C PRO A 49 20.35 8.39 35.31
N PRO A 50 20.40 9.72 35.10
CA PRO A 50 21.48 10.58 35.59
C PRO A 50 21.77 10.38 37.08
N LYS A 51 23.06 10.35 37.45
CA LYS A 51 23.50 10.12 38.84
C LYS A 51 24.44 11.22 39.29
N PRO A 52 24.23 11.86 40.45
CA PRO A 52 25.12 12.93 40.95
C PRO A 52 26.59 12.49 41.11
N SER A 53 26.84 11.22 41.43
CA SER A 53 28.19 10.65 41.50
C SER A 53 28.86 10.58 40.13
N ASP A 54 28.10 10.19 39.11
CA ASP A 54 28.58 10.01 37.74
C ASP A 54 28.79 11.39 37.10
N ARG A 55 27.87 12.33 37.36
CA ARG A 55 27.98 13.74 36.96
C ARG A 55 29.23 14.40 37.53
N SER A 56 29.48 14.24 38.84
CA SER A 56 30.69 14.80 39.46
C SER A 56 31.99 14.14 38.96
N GLN A 57 31.93 12.88 38.51
CA GLN A 57 33.05 12.20 37.85
C GLN A 57 33.32 12.74 36.44
N VAL A 58 32.29 13.04 35.66
CA VAL A 58 32.45 13.69 34.34
C VAL A 58 32.97 15.12 34.52
N GLU A 59 32.45 15.86 35.49
CA GLU A 59 32.92 17.21 35.84
C GLU A 59 34.37 17.23 36.37
N SER A 60 34.82 16.14 37.02
CA SER A 60 36.20 15.99 37.50
C SER A 60 37.19 15.60 36.39
N ARG A 61 36.71 15.37 35.16
CA ARG A 61 37.49 15.17 33.93
C ARG A 61 38.28 13.87 33.83
N GLU A 62 38.13 12.96 34.80
CA GLU A 62 38.72 11.62 34.76
C GLU A 62 37.61 10.57 34.86
N VAL A 63 37.16 10.09 33.70
CA VAL A 63 36.07 9.12 33.60
C VAL A 63 36.64 7.71 33.45
N ARG A 64 36.08 6.75 34.18
CA ARG A 64 36.42 5.34 34.05
C ARG A 64 35.22 4.59 33.47
N LEU A 65 35.31 4.14 32.22
CA LEU A 65 34.33 3.21 31.69
C LEU A 65 34.65 1.79 32.22
N PRO A 66 33.63 0.92 32.35
CA PRO A 66 33.84 -0.49 32.68
C PRO A 66 34.89 -1.12 31.74
N ASP A 67 35.85 -1.84 32.30
CA ASP A 67 36.91 -2.56 31.57
C ASP A 67 37.86 -1.68 30.71
N SER A 68 37.99 -0.39 31.02
CA SER A 68 38.85 0.56 30.30
C SER A 68 39.79 1.37 31.20
N PRO A 69 40.95 1.86 30.69
CA PRO A 69 41.78 2.83 31.39
C PRO A 69 41.05 4.20 31.54
N PRO A 70 41.43 5.04 32.51
CA PRO A 70 40.82 6.36 32.69
C PRO A 70 40.95 7.23 31.44
N ILE A 71 39.84 7.87 31.05
CA ILE A 71 39.71 8.78 29.91
C ILE A 71 39.71 10.22 30.43
N SER A 72 40.48 11.10 29.79
CA SER A 72 40.57 12.53 30.12
C SER A 72 39.66 13.37 29.23
N LEU A 73 38.87 14.27 29.82
CA LEU A 73 37.95 15.18 29.12
C LEU A 73 38.52 16.62 29.03
N ASP A 74 38.31 17.34 27.92
CA ASP A 74 38.79 18.72 27.68
C ASP A 74 37.68 19.79 27.58
N ASP A 75 38.06 21.08 27.62
CA ASP A 75 37.17 22.25 27.88
C ASP A 75 36.84 23.15 26.66
N ASN A 76 37.44 23.02 25.45
CA ASN A 76 37.15 23.95 24.34
C ASN A 76 37.61 23.47 22.94
N ASP A 77 36.82 23.85 21.92
CA ASP A 77 37.15 23.81 20.48
C ASP A 77 38.33 24.72 20.08
N VAL A 78 39.08 24.25 19.06
CA VAL A 78 40.04 24.94 18.16
C VAL A 78 41.34 25.55 18.76
N GLN A 79 42.46 24.85 18.56
CA GLN A 79 43.58 25.38 17.73
C GLN A 79 44.56 24.27 17.29
N ILE A 80 44.64 24.11 15.96
CA ILE A 80 45.73 23.44 15.26
C ILE A 80 47.00 24.25 15.49
N VAL A 81 48.03 23.65 16.09
CA VAL A 81 49.41 24.06 15.86
C VAL A 81 50.18 22.90 15.25
N SER A 82 50.55 23.12 14.00
CA SER A 82 51.40 22.31 13.15
C SER A 82 52.78 22.07 13.76
N SER A 83 53.24 20.80 13.78
CA SER A 83 54.56 20.40 13.24
C SER A 83 54.85 18.89 13.43
N ILE A 84 54.68 18.10 12.34
CA ILE A 84 55.57 17.06 11.74
C ILE A 84 56.25 16.01 12.68
N PRO A 85 56.54 14.73 12.28
CA PRO A 85 55.83 13.75 11.44
C PRO A 85 55.62 12.38 12.15
N VAL A 86 54.67 11.60 11.61
CA VAL A 86 54.56 10.13 11.59
C VAL A 86 55.47 9.31 12.54
N THR A 87 54.90 8.81 13.65
CA THR A 87 55.04 7.41 14.08
C THR A 87 53.88 7.07 15.03
N VAL A 88 53.08 6.07 14.66
CA VAL A 88 52.02 5.37 15.41
C VAL A 88 51.83 5.85 16.85
N ARG A 89 50.91 6.79 17.09
CA ARG A 89 50.53 7.24 18.44
C ARG A 89 49.18 6.63 18.83
N LEU A 90 49.14 6.04 20.03
CA LEU A 90 47.93 5.96 20.85
C LEU A 90 47.17 7.28 20.72
N VAL A 91 46.00 7.25 20.08
CA VAL A 91 45.12 8.40 19.97
C VAL A 91 44.63 8.70 21.39
N GLU A 92 45.17 9.75 22.02
CA GLU A 92 44.56 10.35 23.20
C GLU A 92 43.15 10.80 22.80
N LEU A 93 42.14 10.01 23.22
CA LEU A 93 40.73 10.37 23.14
C LEU A 93 40.52 11.61 24.03
N LYS A 94 40.52 12.79 23.43
CA LYS A 94 40.12 14.04 24.09
C LYS A 94 38.65 14.27 23.74
N MET A 95 37.78 14.22 24.75
CA MET A 95 36.34 14.39 24.58
C MET A 95 35.85 15.56 25.42
N ASP A 96 34.93 16.32 24.87
CA ASP A 96 34.34 17.47 25.55
C ASP A 96 33.36 17.02 26.65
N GLY A 97 33.67 17.36 27.90
CA GLY A 97 32.84 17.02 29.05
C GLY A 97 31.46 17.71 29.05
N THR A 98 31.33 18.86 28.37
CA THR A 98 30.05 19.57 28.27
C THR A 98 29.06 18.85 27.36
N SER A 99 29.56 18.21 26.29
CA SER A 99 28.77 17.39 25.38
C SER A 99 28.18 16.14 26.07
N ALA A 100 28.92 15.51 27.00
CA ALA A 100 28.42 14.37 27.77
C ALA A 100 27.27 14.76 28.72
N LEU A 101 27.37 15.92 29.37
CA LEU A 101 26.32 16.45 30.24
C LEU A 101 25.07 16.84 29.44
N LYS A 102 25.24 17.52 28.29
CA LYS A 102 24.12 17.84 27.41
C LYS A 102 23.42 16.58 26.91
N LEU A 103 24.17 15.55 26.50
CA LEU A 103 23.60 14.28 26.06
C LEU A 103 22.86 13.56 27.20
N SER A 104 23.37 13.64 28.43
CA SER A 104 22.72 13.10 29.64
C SER A 104 21.40 13.78 29.92
N ASP A 105 21.37 15.12 29.83
CA ASP A 105 20.15 15.91 30.03
C ASP A 105 19.14 15.66 28.88
N ASP A 106 19.58 15.57 27.62
CA ASP A 106 18.74 15.31 26.44
C ASP A 106 18.09 13.91 26.45
N LEU A 107 18.84 12.89 26.84
CA LEU A 107 18.40 11.49 26.81
C LEU A 107 17.92 10.95 28.17
N HIS A 108 18.04 11.74 29.23
CA HIS A 108 17.88 11.30 30.62
C HIS A 108 18.63 9.97 30.88
N LEU A 109 19.91 9.95 30.47
CA LEU A 109 20.81 8.80 30.53
C LEU A 109 21.99 9.12 31.45
N ASN A 110 22.50 8.14 32.20
CA ASN A 110 23.63 8.40 33.09
C ASN A 110 24.89 8.82 32.33
N GLU A 111 25.66 9.70 32.96
CA GLU A 111 26.75 10.44 32.35
C GLU A 111 27.88 9.52 31.85
N ILE A 112 28.13 8.38 32.53
CA ILE A 112 29.12 7.39 32.09
C ILE A 112 28.71 6.72 30.77
N ASN A 113 27.42 6.43 30.57
CA ASN A 113 26.95 5.88 29.29
C ASN A 113 27.00 6.94 28.18
N CYS A 114 26.75 8.21 28.50
CA CYS A 114 26.93 9.31 27.53
C CYS A 114 28.38 9.41 27.06
N VAL A 115 29.36 9.28 27.97
CA VAL A 115 30.78 9.22 27.60
C VAL A 115 31.09 7.99 26.73
N ARG A 116 30.51 6.82 27.03
CA ARG A 116 30.64 5.62 26.19
C ARG A 116 30.15 5.87 24.76
N LEU A 117 28.99 6.50 24.61
CA LEU A 117 28.41 6.82 23.29
C LEU A 117 29.28 7.81 22.51
N LEU A 118 29.85 8.83 23.19
CA LEU A 118 30.79 9.76 22.57
C LEU A 118 32.06 9.04 22.08
N VAL A 119 32.61 8.13 22.88
CA VAL A 119 33.77 7.31 22.48
C VAL A 119 33.44 6.48 21.24
N LEU A 120 32.27 5.84 21.19
CA LEU A 120 31.81 5.06 20.04
C LEU A 120 31.63 5.94 18.80
N ALA A 121 31.01 7.13 18.95
CA ALA A 121 30.85 8.08 17.85
C ALA A 121 32.21 8.50 17.26
N ASN A 122 33.23 8.72 18.10
CA ASN A 122 34.57 9.02 17.61
C ASN A 122 35.22 7.81 16.91
N GLN A 123 35.01 6.59 17.41
CA GLN A 123 35.56 5.38 16.79
C GLN A 123 34.95 5.12 15.40
N GLU A 124 33.64 5.31 15.24
CA GLU A 124 32.98 5.04 13.96
C GLU A 124 33.27 6.10 12.90
N TRP A 125 33.37 7.38 13.29
CA TRP A 125 33.36 8.50 12.33
C TRP A 125 34.63 9.34 12.28
N GLY A 126 35.55 9.21 13.24
CA GLY A 126 36.80 9.99 13.32
C GLY A 126 36.58 11.50 13.45
N LEU A 127 36.86 12.08 14.61
CA LEU A 127 36.57 13.50 14.94
C LEU A 127 37.33 14.59 14.14
N MET A 128 38.15 14.25 13.14
CA MET A 128 38.96 15.25 12.42
C MET A 128 38.07 16.20 11.60
N GLY A 129 37.78 17.39 12.15
CA GLY A 129 37.13 18.51 11.46
C GLY A 129 35.60 18.56 11.55
N ARG A 130 34.98 17.86 12.51
CA ARG A 130 33.51 17.84 12.71
C ARG A 130 33.07 18.85 13.77
N GLU A 131 31.89 19.46 13.60
CA GLU A 131 31.33 20.37 14.60
C GLU A 131 30.82 19.60 15.84
N PRO A 132 30.93 20.14 17.07
CA PRO A 132 30.47 19.48 18.29
C PRO A 132 29.00 19.01 18.23
N LEU A 133 28.16 19.78 17.53
CA LEU A 133 26.76 19.45 17.33
C LEU A 133 26.57 18.16 16.52
N GLU A 134 27.39 17.92 15.49
CA GLU A 134 27.34 16.68 14.70
C GLU A 134 27.72 15.48 15.56
N VAL A 135 28.73 15.62 16.42
CA VAL A 135 29.18 14.57 17.35
C VAL A 135 28.07 14.21 18.34
N LEU A 136 27.38 15.23 18.89
CA LEU A 136 26.26 15.03 19.81
C LEU A 136 25.08 14.33 19.11
N ARG A 137 24.75 14.75 17.89
CA ARG A 137 23.69 14.13 17.08
C ARG A 137 23.98 12.68 16.70
N LEU A 138 25.23 12.37 16.36
CA LEU A 138 25.67 11.01 16.09
C LEU A 138 25.63 10.15 17.35
N SER A 139 26.10 10.67 18.49
CA SER A 139 26.07 9.95 19.77
C SER A 139 24.64 9.63 20.21
N ALA A 140 23.70 10.57 20.05
CA ALA A 140 22.28 10.32 20.24
C ALA A 140 21.72 9.32 19.22
N GLY A 141 22.17 9.36 17.97
CA GLY A 141 21.79 8.40 16.93
C GLY A 141 22.25 6.96 17.22
N LEU A 142 23.46 6.79 17.75
CA LEU A 142 23.99 5.50 18.19
C LEU A 142 23.15 4.92 19.33
N TRP A 143 22.71 5.77 20.26
CA TRP A 143 21.80 5.35 21.32
C TRP A 143 20.48 4.76 20.79
N TYR A 144 19.83 5.46 19.87
CA TYR A 144 18.61 4.95 19.24
C TYR A 144 18.89 3.71 18.38
N THR A 145 20.08 3.62 17.78
CA THR A 145 20.49 2.42 17.02
C THR A 145 20.61 1.21 17.94
N GLU A 146 21.28 1.33 19.09
CA GLU A 146 21.39 0.24 20.06
C GLU A 146 20.02 -0.24 20.56
N ARG A 147 19.10 0.69 20.83
CA ARG A 147 17.70 0.41 21.21
C ARG A 147 16.96 -0.34 20.12
N ARG A 148 17.03 0.15 18.89
CA ARG A 148 16.40 -0.46 17.73
C ARG A 148 16.94 -1.86 17.48
N ASP A 149 18.25 -2.07 17.54
CA ASP A 149 18.87 -3.38 17.32
C ASP A 149 18.35 -4.42 18.34
N LEU A 150 18.17 -4.02 19.61
CA LEU A 150 17.56 -4.87 20.63
C LEU A 150 16.08 -5.18 20.34
N LEU A 151 15.30 -4.19 19.89
CA LEU A 151 13.91 -4.39 19.51
C LEU A 151 13.77 -5.30 18.29
N THR A 152 14.60 -5.10 17.26
CA THR A 152 14.64 -5.95 16.07
C THR A 152 15.07 -7.36 16.43
N ALA A 153 16.04 -7.54 17.34
CA ALA A 153 16.41 -8.86 17.84
C ALA A 153 15.22 -9.58 18.52
N LEU A 154 14.47 -8.88 19.37
CA LEU A 154 13.25 -9.44 19.99
C LEU A 154 12.18 -9.78 18.95
N TYR A 155 11.92 -8.86 18.02
CA TYR A 155 10.98 -9.05 16.92
C TYR A 155 11.33 -10.29 16.09
N THR A 156 12.59 -10.45 15.68
CA THR A 156 13.05 -11.59 14.88
C THR A 156 12.90 -12.92 15.63
N LEU A 157 13.13 -12.96 16.94
CA LEU A 157 12.90 -14.15 17.76
C LEU A 157 11.41 -14.52 17.83
N LEU A 158 10.55 -13.53 18.10
CA LEU A 158 9.10 -13.73 18.13
C LEU A 158 8.57 -14.19 16.76
N ARG A 159 9.04 -13.55 15.69
CA ARG A 159 8.70 -13.84 14.30
C ARG A 159 9.05 -15.28 13.93
N ALA A 160 10.25 -15.75 14.28
CA ALA A 160 10.71 -17.10 13.99
C ALA A 160 9.80 -18.20 14.58
N VAL A 161 9.23 -17.96 15.76
CA VAL A 161 8.31 -18.91 16.43
C VAL A 161 6.90 -18.86 15.83
N VAL A 162 6.43 -17.68 15.40
CA VAL A 162 5.04 -17.49 14.97
C VAL A 162 4.81 -17.81 13.49
N LEU A 163 5.76 -17.51 12.61
CA LEU A 163 5.56 -17.55 11.15
C LEU A 163 6.11 -18.80 10.45
N ASP A 164 6.50 -19.83 11.20
CA ASP A 164 7.04 -21.11 10.71
C ASP A 164 7.97 -20.96 9.49
N GLN A 165 9.20 -20.51 9.74
CA GLN A 165 10.19 -20.23 8.69
C GLN A 165 10.91 -21.50 8.16
N GLY A 166 10.35 -22.69 8.39
CA GLY A 166 11.01 -23.95 8.02
C GLY A 166 12.28 -24.23 8.83
N LEU A 167 12.34 -23.69 10.05
CA LEU A 167 13.43 -23.93 11.00
C LEU A 167 13.33 -25.33 11.61
N ASP A 168 14.46 -25.82 12.11
CA ASP A 168 14.55 -27.09 12.81
C ASP A 168 13.68 -27.10 14.08
N ALA A 169 12.89 -28.17 14.27
CA ALA A 169 11.89 -28.25 15.33
C ALA A 169 12.48 -28.16 16.76
N ASP A 170 13.68 -28.72 16.98
CA ASP A 170 14.33 -28.65 18.30
C ASP A 170 14.77 -27.21 18.60
N LEU A 171 15.36 -26.53 17.60
CA LEU A 171 15.75 -25.14 17.74
C LEU A 171 14.54 -24.23 17.98
N LEU A 172 13.45 -24.43 17.23
CA LEU A 172 12.19 -23.69 17.43
C LEU A 172 11.64 -23.91 18.84
N SER A 173 11.68 -25.14 19.35
CA SER A 173 11.24 -25.45 20.71
C SER A 173 12.08 -24.74 21.78
N ASP A 174 13.40 -24.69 21.60
CA ASP A 174 14.30 -23.98 22.51
C ASP A 174 14.03 -22.46 22.53
N ILE A 175 13.83 -21.85 21.36
CA ILE A 175 13.52 -20.41 21.24
C ILE A 175 12.12 -20.13 21.80
N GLN A 176 11.13 -20.97 21.49
CA GLN A 176 9.78 -20.83 22.01
C GLN A 176 9.79 -20.87 23.54
N LYS A 177 10.46 -21.85 24.15
CA LYS A 177 10.57 -21.96 25.61
C LYS A 177 11.21 -20.71 26.22
N TYR A 178 12.29 -20.22 25.62
CA TYR A 178 12.94 -18.98 26.06
C TYR A 178 11.97 -17.79 26.03
N LEU A 179 11.18 -17.64 24.96
CA LEU A 179 10.19 -16.56 24.84
C LEU A 179 9.02 -16.74 25.81
N GLU A 180 8.56 -17.97 26.05
CA GLU A 180 7.53 -18.26 27.04
C GLU A 180 7.99 -17.87 28.46
N ASP A 181 9.23 -18.19 28.84
CA ASP A 181 9.83 -17.80 30.11
C ASP A 181 9.96 -16.26 30.22
N LEU A 182 10.39 -15.61 29.13
CA LEU A 182 10.54 -14.16 29.06
C LEU A 182 9.18 -13.43 29.19
N ILE A 183 8.15 -13.92 28.49
CA ILE A 183 6.77 -13.40 28.61
C ILE A 183 6.23 -13.66 30.02
N GLY A 184 6.45 -14.85 30.58
CA GLY A 184 6.09 -15.20 31.95
C GLY A 184 6.75 -14.31 33.01
N SER A 185 7.94 -13.77 32.71
CA SER A 185 8.65 -12.83 33.59
C SER A 185 8.15 -11.37 33.52
N GLY A 186 7.18 -11.06 32.65
CA GLY A 186 6.54 -9.74 32.56
C GLY A 186 6.89 -8.92 31.31
N LEU A 187 7.50 -9.53 30.29
CA LEU A 187 7.85 -8.82 29.04
C LEU A 187 6.62 -8.15 28.40
N ARG A 188 5.46 -8.81 28.38
CA ARG A 188 4.27 -8.25 27.73
C ARG A 188 3.81 -6.94 28.39
N GLN A 189 3.78 -6.90 29.71
CA GLN A 189 3.42 -5.70 30.45
C GLN A 189 4.46 -4.59 30.22
N ARG A 190 5.74 -4.96 30.07
CA ARG A 190 6.80 -4.03 29.68
C ARG A 190 6.60 -3.47 28.27
N LEU A 191 6.20 -4.29 27.29
CA LEU A 191 5.86 -3.82 25.94
C LEU A 191 4.71 -2.81 25.99
N ILE A 192 3.62 -3.15 26.68
CA ILE A 192 2.44 -2.27 26.82
C ILE A 192 2.81 -0.95 27.50
N SER A 193 3.62 -1.00 28.57
CA SER A 193 4.06 0.22 29.26
C SER A 193 4.94 1.09 28.36
N LEU A 194 5.88 0.49 27.62
CA LEU A 194 6.78 1.23 26.73
C LEU A 194 6.04 1.93 25.59
N ILE A 195 5.01 1.31 24.99
CA ILE A 195 4.21 1.98 23.95
C ILE A 195 3.59 3.28 24.47
N LYS A 196 3.20 3.31 25.75
CA LYS A 196 2.65 4.48 26.44
C LYS A 196 3.72 5.46 26.92
N ASP A 197 4.83 4.95 27.47
CA ASP A 197 5.89 5.78 28.05
C ASP A 197 6.69 6.51 26.96
N LEU A 198 7.01 5.83 25.86
CA LEU A 198 7.73 6.43 24.73
C LEU A 198 6.91 7.51 24.02
N ASN A 199 5.58 7.47 24.11
CA ASN A 199 4.72 8.54 23.61
C ASN A 199 5.01 9.89 24.30
N ARG A 200 5.47 9.86 25.56
CA ARG A 200 5.84 11.07 26.31
C ARG A 200 7.17 11.65 25.88
N GLU A 201 7.96 10.92 25.09
CA GLU A 201 9.20 11.42 24.49
C GLU A 201 8.90 12.34 23.27
N GLU A 202 7.65 12.68 22.99
CA GLU A 202 7.24 13.54 21.88
C GLU A 202 6.85 14.95 22.37
N PRO A 203 7.24 16.06 21.70
CA PRO A 203 8.10 16.16 20.51
C PRO A 203 9.60 16.31 20.84
N ALA A 204 9.95 16.49 22.12
CA ALA A 204 11.27 16.95 22.55
C ALA A 204 12.08 15.90 23.35
N GLY A 205 11.65 14.64 23.41
CA GLY A 205 12.34 13.60 24.18
C GLY A 205 12.24 13.78 25.70
N LEU A 206 12.98 12.94 26.42
CA LEU A 206 13.11 12.99 27.88
C LEU A 206 13.75 14.30 28.40
N GLY A 207 14.49 15.03 27.55
CA GLY A 207 15.18 16.29 27.89
C GLY A 207 14.33 17.57 27.80
N GLY A 208 13.07 17.49 27.40
CA GLY A 208 12.19 18.65 27.29
C GLY A 208 12.54 19.57 26.09
N PRO A 209 11.94 20.77 25.99
CA PRO A 209 11.91 21.57 24.75
C PRO A 209 13.28 22.06 24.24
N GLN A 210 14.36 21.92 25.02
CA GLN A 210 15.71 22.32 24.63
C GLN A 210 16.51 21.20 23.95
N CYS A 211 15.95 20.00 23.92
CA CYS A 211 16.56 18.81 23.35
C CYS A 211 16.70 18.92 21.82
N GLU A 212 17.78 18.36 21.26
CA GLU A 212 17.99 18.41 19.80
C GLU A 212 16.83 17.74 19.04
N ARG A 213 16.23 18.46 18.08
CA ARG A 213 15.12 17.94 17.26
C ARG A 213 15.55 16.83 16.31
N TYR A 214 16.81 16.83 15.89
CA TYR A 214 17.36 15.91 14.90
C TYR A 214 18.54 15.13 15.45
N VAL A 215 18.70 13.90 14.98
CA VAL A 215 19.83 13.00 15.26
C VAL A 215 20.46 12.55 13.94
N LEU A 216 21.70 12.04 13.98
CA LEU A 216 22.35 11.44 12.80
C LEU A 216 22.22 9.92 12.89
N ASP A 217 21.72 9.26 11.86
CA ASP A 217 21.77 7.80 11.80
C ASP A 217 23.22 7.30 11.59
N SER A 218 23.43 5.98 11.68
CA SER A 218 24.76 5.37 11.51
C SER A 218 25.40 5.61 10.14
N ARG A 219 24.61 6.02 9.12
CA ARG A 219 25.08 6.39 7.78
C ARG A 219 25.31 7.89 7.63
N GLY A 220 24.92 8.68 8.63
CA GLY A 220 25.09 10.12 8.60
C GLY A 220 23.91 10.92 8.09
N ALA A 221 22.77 10.27 7.89
CA ALA A 221 21.57 10.97 7.49
C ALA A 221 20.96 11.68 8.70
N LEU A 222 20.56 12.93 8.50
CA LEU A 222 19.83 13.71 9.51
C LEU A 222 18.38 13.22 9.57
N VAL A 223 17.95 12.75 10.74
CA VAL A 223 16.60 12.20 10.97
C VAL A 223 15.95 12.92 12.15
N GLU A 224 14.64 13.17 12.05
CA GLU A 224 13.89 13.75 13.16
C GLU A 224 13.77 12.76 14.32
N ARG A 225 14.09 13.20 15.53
CA ARG A 225 14.07 12.38 16.75
C ARG A 225 12.71 11.75 17.00
N GLN A 226 11.64 12.51 16.77
CA GLN A 226 10.27 12.03 16.90
C GLN A 226 9.96 10.85 15.97
N ALA A 227 10.43 10.90 14.71
CA ALA A 227 10.24 9.81 13.76
C ALA A 227 10.97 8.53 14.19
N VAL A 228 12.12 8.65 14.86
CA VAL A 228 12.85 7.52 15.43
C VAL A 228 12.05 6.86 16.56
N VAL A 229 11.51 7.67 17.48
CA VAL A 229 10.67 7.17 18.59
C VAL A 229 9.39 6.51 18.09
N TYR A 230 8.72 7.07 17.08
CA TYR A 230 7.55 6.43 16.48
C TYR A 230 7.87 5.05 15.90
N ARG A 231 9.02 4.89 15.22
CA ARG A 231 9.44 3.59 14.69
C ARG A 231 9.69 2.57 15.80
N GLU A 232 10.29 2.97 16.92
CA GLU A 232 10.46 2.08 18.08
C GLU A 232 9.11 1.67 18.68
N ARG A 233 8.17 2.61 18.82
CA ARG A 233 6.79 2.32 19.27
C ARG A 233 6.07 1.36 18.34
N LEU A 234 6.26 1.50 17.03
CA LEU A 234 5.68 0.60 16.04
C LEU A 234 6.24 -0.82 16.18
N VAL A 235 7.57 -0.97 16.27
CA VAL A 235 8.20 -2.29 16.47
C VAL A 235 7.75 -2.93 17.80
N LEU A 236 7.57 -2.14 18.86
CA LEU A 236 6.97 -2.63 20.11
C LEU A 236 5.53 -3.14 19.91
N GLY A 237 4.74 -2.45 19.09
CA GLY A 237 3.41 -2.90 18.67
C GLY A 237 3.44 -4.23 17.93
N HIS A 238 4.39 -4.41 17.00
CA HIS A 238 4.58 -5.68 16.29
C HIS A 238 5.00 -6.82 17.22
N CYS A 239 5.95 -6.55 18.14
CA CYS A 239 6.33 -7.49 19.19
C CYS A 239 5.14 -7.87 20.09
N LEU A 240 4.26 -6.91 20.41
CA LEU A 240 3.06 -7.15 21.21
C LEU A 240 2.13 -8.15 20.50
N ILE A 241 1.84 -7.95 19.22
CA ILE A 241 1.02 -8.85 18.40
C ILE A 241 1.59 -10.27 18.42
N LEU A 242 2.87 -10.42 18.11
CA LEU A 242 3.51 -11.75 18.07
C LEU A 242 3.51 -12.40 19.46
N SER A 243 3.69 -11.63 20.54
CA SER A 243 3.66 -12.15 21.91
C SER A 243 2.31 -12.75 22.32
N VAL A 244 1.20 -12.32 21.70
CA VAL A 244 -0.17 -12.86 21.90
C VAL A 244 -0.27 -14.28 21.35
N LEU A 245 0.47 -14.56 20.27
CA LEU A 245 0.48 -15.86 19.59
C LEU A 245 1.45 -16.85 20.22
N VAL A 246 2.52 -16.38 20.86
CA VAL A 246 3.42 -17.24 21.64
C VAL A 246 2.77 -17.70 22.95
N VAL A 247 2.26 -16.77 23.77
CA VAL A 247 1.58 -17.08 25.04
C VAL A 247 0.21 -16.43 25.04
N ARG A 248 -0.83 -17.14 25.49
CA ARG A 248 -2.18 -16.55 25.62
C ARG A 248 -2.17 -15.30 26.51
N THR A 249 -2.98 -14.31 26.14
CA THR A 249 -3.16 -13.08 26.91
C THR A 249 -4.05 -13.30 28.12
N GLY A 250 -3.67 -12.72 29.26
CA GLY A 250 -4.51 -12.72 30.46
C GLY A 250 -5.50 -11.54 30.50
N PRO A 251 -6.50 -11.58 31.41
CA PRO A 251 -7.48 -10.50 31.60
C PRO A 251 -6.87 -9.11 31.82
N LYS A 252 -5.77 -9.04 32.57
CA LYS A 252 -5.05 -7.78 32.84
C LYS A 252 -4.47 -7.20 31.55
N ASP A 253 -3.77 -8.03 30.77
CA ASP A 253 -3.13 -7.59 29.52
C ASP A 253 -4.17 -7.00 28.56
N ILE A 254 -5.33 -7.65 28.42
CA ILE A 254 -6.41 -7.17 27.54
C ILE A 254 -6.93 -5.79 27.98
N LYS A 255 -7.15 -5.60 29.28
CA LYS A 255 -7.61 -4.29 29.81
C LYS A 255 -6.57 -3.21 29.60
N ASP A 256 -5.29 -3.54 29.81
CA ASP A 256 -4.19 -2.59 29.63
C ASP A 256 -4.00 -2.23 28.14
N ILE A 257 -4.03 -3.21 27.23
CA ILE A 257 -3.97 -2.96 25.77
C ILE A 257 -5.17 -2.13 25.32
N PHE A 258 -6.38 -2.44 25.79
CA PHE A 258 -7.59 -1.68 25.47
C PHE A 258 -7.51 -0.22 25.96
N SER A 259 -6.94 0.01 27.14
CA SER A 259 -6.67 1.34 27.66
C SER A 259 -5.70 2.11 26.76
N VAL A 260 -4.57 1.50 26.38
CA VAL A 260 -3.56 2.12 25.51
C VAL A 260 -4.11 2.36 24.09
N LEU A 261 -4.98 1.50 23.57
CA LEU A 261 -5.69 1.73 22.31
C LEU A 261 -6.56 2.99 22.37
N LYS A 262 -7.32 3.17 23.46
CA LYS A 262 -8.16 4.36 23.63
C LYS A 262 -7.33 5.64 23.72
N ASP A 263 -6.23 5.60 24.47
CA ASP A 263 -5.27 6.70 24.55
C ASP A 263 -4.71 7.04 23.16
N SER A 264 -4.24 6.03 22.41
CA SER A 264 -3.64 6.22 21.08
C SER A 264 -4.66 6.73 20.04
N ALA A 265 -5.89 6.20 20.07
CA ALA A 265 -6.96 6.64 19.18
C ALA A 265 -7.39 8.09 19.44
N GLY A 266 -7.32 8.56 20.70
CA GLY A 266 -7.62 9.96 21.06
C GLY A 266 -6.55 10.96 20.60
N GLU A 267 -5.33 10.48 20.31
CA GLU A 267 -4.20 11.30 19.85
C GLU A 267 -4.10 11.42 18.32
N LEU A 268 -4.97 10.70 17.59
CA LEU A 268 -5.06 10.80 16.13
C LEU A 268 -5.72 12.14 15.75
N ASN A 269 -4.88 13.16 15.53
CA ASN A 269 -5.29 14.44 14.95
C ASN A 269 -5.66 14.28 13.46
N GLU A 270 -6.31 15.29 12.87
CA GLU A 270 -6.57 15.36 11.42
C GLU A 270 -5.30 15.39 10.54
N SER A 271 -4.11 15.56 11.15
CA SER A 271 -2.84 15.39 10.45
C SER A 271 -2.58 13.90 10.19
N ASN A 272 -2.48 13.51 8.92
CA ASN A 272 -2.22 12.14 8.44
C ASN A 272 -0.82 11.62 8.84
N ASP A 273 -0.59 11.38 10.13
CA ASP A 273 0.61 10.69 10.60
C ASP A 273 0.40 9.17 10.49
N VAL A 274 1.00 8.61 9.44
CA VAL A 274 0.87 7.19 9.08
C VAL A 274 1.42 6.28 10.18
N LEU A 275 2.50 6.67 10.86
CA LEU A 275 3.10 5.85 11.92
C LEU A 275 2.18 5.77 13.15
N LYS A 276 1.51 6.87 13.52
CA LYS A 276 0.51 6.85 14.62
C LYS A 276 -0.66 5.92 14.32
N HIS A 277 -1.12 5.91 13.08
CA HIS A 277 -2.18 4.99 12.64
C HIS A 277 -1.68 3.54 12.71
N GLN A 278 -0.47 3.25 12.25
CA GLN A 278 0.14 1.90 12.35
C GLN A 278 0.26 1.43 13.81
N ILE A 279 0.72 2.29 14.73
CA ILE A 279 0.76 1.98 16.16
C ILE A 279 -0.65 1.68 16.69
N THR A 280 -1.64 2.49 16.34
CA THR A 280 -3.04 2.28 16.75
C THR A 280 -3.60 0.97 16.19
N PHE A 281 -3.30 0.64 14.93
CA PHE A 281 -3.70 -0.63 14.32
C PHE A 281 -3.03 -1.81 14.99
N SER A 282 -1.75 -1.71 15.36
CA SER A 282 -1.06 -2.79 16.06
C SER A 282 -1.74 -3.15 17.39
N LEU A 283 -2.25 -2.16 18.12
CA LEU A 283 -3.01 -2.33 19.36
C LEU A 283 -4.40 -2.92 19.10
N LEU A 284 -5.10 -2.42 18.07
CA LEU A 284 -6.41 -2.93 17.66
C LEU A 284 -6.32 -4.42 17.26
N PHE A 285 -5.35 -4.77 16.41
CA PHE A 285 -5.15 -6.13 15.96
C PHE A 285 -4.60 -7.03 17.08
N SER A 286 -3.82 -6.50 18.04
CA SER A 286 -3.45 -7.26 19.24
C SER A 286 -4.70 -7.77 20.01
N LEU A 287 -5.72 -6.92 20.18
CA LEU A 287 -6.98 -7.30 20.83
C LEU A 287 -7.79 -8.27 19.97
N LEU A 288 -7.94 -7.99 18.67
CA LEU A 288 -8.67 -8.85 17.73
C LEU A 288 -8.08 -10.25 17.70
N ILE A 289 -6.76 -10.34 17.53
CA ILE A 289 -6.01 -11.60 17.49
C ILE A 289 -6.12 -12.32 18.83
N ALA A 290 -6.02 -11.61 19.96
CA ALA A 290 -6.18 -12.23 21.27
C ALA A 290 -7.56 -12.89 21.44
N PHE A 291 -8.64 -12.20 21.06
CA PHE A 291 -10.00 -12.71 21.18
C PHE A 291 -10.28 -13.90 20.25
N VAL A 292 -9.93 -13.77 18.97
CA VAL A 292 -10.19 -14.82 17.97
C VAL A 292 -9.32 -16.06 18.25
N SER A 293 -8.05 -15.85 18.59
CA SER A 293 -7.14 -16.96 18.85
C SER A 293 -7.49 -17.72 20.13
N ASP A 294 -7.90 -17.04 21.21
CA ASP A 294 -8.30 -17.67 22.49
C ASP A 294 -9.52 -18.57 22.31
N ALA A 295 -10.52 -18.11 21.55
CA ALA A 295 -11.77 -18.83 21.36
C ALA A 295 -11.65 -20.02 20.40
N LEU A 296 -10.88 -19.89 19.31
CA LEU A 296 -10.71 -20.97 18.32
C LEU A 296 -9.90 -22.18 18.83
N SER A 297 -9.19 -22.07 19.96
CA SER A 297 -8.50 -23.20 20.60
C SER A 297 -7.68 -24.09 19.63
N ALA A 298 -6.98 -23.50 18.66
CA ALA A 298 -6.31 -24.22 17.56
C ALA A 298 -5.15 -25.15 17.97
N LEU A 299 -4.75 -25.15 19.26
CA LEU A 299 -3.73 -26.05 19.81
C LEU A 299 -4.30 -26.81 21.02
N PRO A 300 -4.32 -28.15 21.00
CA PRO A 300 -4.84 -28.99 22.10
C PRO A 300 -4.21 -28.72 23.48
N ASP A 301 -2.97 -28.21 23.52
CA ASP A 301 -2.18 -28.03 24.74
C ASP A 301 -2.31 -26.64 25.41
N LYS A 302 -2.88 -25.63 24.75
CA LYS A 302 -3.02 -24.26 25.30
C LYS A 302 -4.48 -23.94 25.60
N ALA A 303 -4.91 -24.24 26.82
CA ALA A 303 -6.27 -23.98 27.30
C ALA A 303 -6.67 -22.50 27.14
N SER A 304 -7.92 -22.27 26.72
CA SER A 304 -8.53 -20.94 26.64
C SER A 304 -8.48 -20.24 28.01
N VAL A 305 -7.93 -19.04 28.09
CA VAL A 305 -7.76 -18.26 29.34
C VAL A 305 -8.92 -17.31 29.52
N LEU A 306 -9.23 -16.50 28.50
CA LEU A 306 -10.27 -15.46 28.57
C LEU A 306 -11.67 -16.08 28.54
N SER A 307 -11.86 -17.05 27.64
CA SER A 307 -13.16 -17.71 27.43
C SER A 307 -13.71 -18.38 28.69
N ARG A 308 -12.85 -18.87 29.59
CA ARG A 308 -13.26 -19.57 30.82
C ARG A 308 -13.58 -18.64 31.99
N ASP A 309 -13.12 -17.38 31.96
CA ASP A 309 -13.30 -16.45 33.06
C ASP A 309 -14.60 -15.64 32.93
N ALA A 310 -15.66 -16.13 33.58
CA ALA A 310 -16.97 -15.46 33.59
C ALA A 310 -16.96 -14.09 34.29
N SER A 311 -16.01 -13.84 35.19
CA SER A 311 -15.88 -12.56 35.87
C SER A 311 -15.33 -11.51 34.91
N PHE A 312 -14.27 -11.87 34.18
CA PHE A 312 -13.69 -11.06 33.13
C PHE A 312 -14.71 -10.76 32.03
N ARG A 313 -15.46 -11.75 31.53
CA ARG A 313 -16.44 -11.52 30.45
C ARG A 313 -17.47 -10.44 30.83
N ARG A 314 -17.99 -10.48 32.06
CA ARG A 314 -18.96 -9.49 32.54
C ARG A 314 -18.33 -8.10 32.63
N GLU A 315 -17.19 -7.99 33.33
CA GLU A 315 -16.52 -6.71 33.56
C GLU A 315 -16.04 -6.08 32.25
N PHE A 316 -15.48 -6.89 31.36
CA PHE A 316 -15.02 -6.41 30.05
C PHE A 316 -16.19 -6.03 29.15
N HIS A 317 -17.29 -6.77 29.17
CA HIS A 317 -18.50 -6.38 28.42
C HIS A 317 -19.05 -5.03 28.90
N GLU A 318 -19.15 -4.82 30.21
CA GLU A 318 -19.55 -3.50 30.76
C GLU A 318 -18.59 -2.40 30.34
N THR A 319 -17.28 -2.68 30.33
CA THR A 319 -16.23 -1.73 29.94
C THR A 319 -16.28 -1.38 28.45
N VAL A 320 -16.44 -2.37 27.56
CA VAL A 320 -16.43 -2.15 26.10
C VAL A 320 -17.75 -1.55 25.62
N MET A 321 -18.87 -1.79 26.31
CA MET A 321 -20.18 -1.20 25.98
C MET A 321 -20.42 0.16 26.63
N ALA A 322 -19.53 0.61 27.52
CA ALA A 322 -19.60 1.95 28.06
C ALA A 322 -19.44 2.99 26.94
N VAL A 323 -20.36 3.96 26.90
CA VAL A 323 -20.36 5.02 25.88
C VAL A 323 -19.15 5.93 26.10
N GLY A 324 -18.29 6.04 25.08
CA GLY A 324 -17.16 6.97 25.07
C GLY A 324 -17.60 8.42 24.82
N SER A 325 -16.81 9.37 25.35
CA SER A 325 -17.03 10.80 25.11
C SER A 325 -16.48 11.29 23.76
N ASP A 326 -15.47 10.62 23.23
CA ASP A 326 -14.80 10.98 21.98
C ASP A 326 -15.30 10.09 20.82
N PRO A 327 -15.97 10.67 19.80
CA PRO A 327 -16.46 9.92 18.64
C PRO A 327 -15.37 9.20 17.84
N ASN A 328 -14.13 9.69 17.83
CA ASN A 328 -13.03 9.04 17.10
C ASN A 328 -12.59 7.77 17.81
N VAL A 329 -12.36 7.86 19.13
CA VAL A 329 -12.05 6.71 19.98
C VAL A 329 -13.16 5.67 19.90
N GLU A 330 -14.42 6.12 19.94
CA GLU A 330 -15.59 5.25 19.89
C GLU A 330 -15.61 4.36 18.63
N ARG A 331 -15.18 4.89 17.47
CA ARG A 331 -15.10 4.12 16.22
C ARG A 331 -14.06 3.00 16.26
N TYR A 332 -12.94 3.20 16.97
CA TYR A 332 -11.97 2.12 17.21
C TYR A 332 -12.48 1.10 18.24
N VAL A 333 -13.19 1.57 19.27
CA VAL A 333 -13.85 0.69 20.25
C VAL A 333 -14.92 -0.18 19.57
N ASP A 334 -15.64 0.35 18.59
CA ASP A 334 -16.58 -0.38 17.76
C ASP A 334 -15.94 -1.57 17.02
N CYS A 335 -14.72 -1.41 16.52
CA CYS A 335 -13.94 -2.51 15.94
C CYS A 335 -13.63 -3.59 16.99
N VAL A 336 -13.31 -3.19 18.22
CA VAL A 336 -13.13 -4.11 19.35
C VAL A 336 -14.44 -4.82 19.70
N ARG A 337 -15.60 -4.13 19.62
CA ARG A 337 -16.93 -4.74 19.82
C ARG A 337 -17.25 -5.80 18.77
N LEU A 338 -16.86 -5.60 17.51
CA LEU A 338 -16.98 -6.63 16.48
C LEU A 338 -16.15 -7.88 16.83
N ALA A 339 -14.89 -7.71 17.20
CA ALA A 339 -14.04 -8.83 17.62
C ALA A 339 -14.57 -9.52 18.89
N TRP A 340 -15.08 -8.74 19.86
CA TRP A 340 -15.71 -9.24 21.08
C TRP A 340 -17.00 -10.02 20.79
N ALA A 341 -17.83 -9.55 19.86
CA ALA A 341 -19.03 -10.26 19.44
C ALA A 341 -18.68 -11.65 18.87
N VAL A 342 -17.66 -11.72 18.00
CA VAL A 342 -17.19 -12.99 17.44
C VAL A 342 -16.59 -13.90 18.52
N HIS A 343 -15.88 -13.35 19.50
CA HIS A 343 -15.42 -14.12 20.67
C HIS A 343 -16.58 -14.76 21.44
N LEU A 344 -17.64 -13.98 21.71
CA LEU A 344 -18.84 -14.49 22.39
C LEU A 344 -19.57 -15.56 21.57
N MET A 345 -19.64 -15.42 20.24
CA MET A 345 -20.22 -16.43 19.33
C MET A 345 -19.47 -17.76 19.44
N LEU A 346 -18.14 -17.73 19.41
CA LEU A 346 -17.31 -18.93 19.49
C LEU A 346 -17.43 -19.64 20.84
N ILE A 347 -17.56 -18.88 21.94
CA ILE A 347 -17.84 -19.45 23.27
C ILE A 347 -19.23 -20.09 23.30
N HIS A 348 -20.22 -19.46 22.68
CA HIS A 348 -21.58 -19.98 22.62
C HIS A 348 -21.63 -21.34 21.89
N ASP A 349 -20.99 -21.45 20.73
CA ASP A 349 -20.95 -22.70 19.95
C ASP A 349 -20.25 -23.83 20.73
N ALA A 350 -19.14 -23.54 21.41
CA ALA A 350 -18.40 -24.52 22.20
C ALA A 350 -19.20 -25.04 23.42
N THR A 351 -20.02 -24.18 24.05
CA THR A 351 -20.87 -24.54 25.20
C THR A 351 -22.15 -25.27 24.77
N ALA A 352 -22.71 -24.93 23.61
CA ALA A 352 -23.84 -25.64 23.01
C ALA A 352 -23.49 -27.07 22.62
N ALA A 353 -22.25 -27.32 22.18
CA ALA A 353 -21.76 -28.66 21.83
C ALA A 353 -21.50 -29.56 23.05
N THR A 354 -21.28 -28.99 24.24
CA THR A 354 -20.83 -29.72 25.44
C THR A 354 -21.91 -29.94 26.50
N THR A 355 -23.04 -29.20 26.46
CA THR A 355 -24.13 -29.36 27.43
C THR A 355 -25.53 -29.21 26.80
N VAL A 356 -26.40 -30.20 26.96
CA VAL A 356 -27.86 -30.04 26.75
C VAL A 356 -28.42 -29.30 27.96
N SER A 357 -28.40 -27.97 27.95
CA SER A 357 -29.23 -27.03 28.77
C SER A 357 -28.43 -25.80 29.23
N ASN A 358 -29.00 -24.62 28.91
CA ASN A 358 -28.76 -23.29 29.47
C ASN A 358 -27.36 -22.66 29.27
N ALA A 359 -27.09 -22.20 28.04
CA ALA A 359 -26.25 -21.01 27.89
C ALA A 359 -26.79 -19.91 28.81
N SER A 360 -25.92 -19.23 29.56
CA SER A 360 -26.37 -18.19 30.48
C SER A 360 -27.13 -17.11 29.68
N SER A 361 -28.34 -16.74 30.13
CA SER A 361 -29.19 -15.75 29.42
C SER A 361 -28.46 -14.42 29.17
N ASN A 362 -27.43 -14.14 29.97
CA ASN A 362 -26.67 -12.90 29.95
C ASN A 362 -25.65 -12.88 28.81
N ASP A 363 -24.97 -13.99 28.50
CA ASP A 363 -23.98 -14.02 27.41
C ASP A 363 -24.67 -13.82 26.03
N LEU A 364 -25.89 -14.34 25.86
CA LEU A 364 -26.72 -14.07 24.69
C LEU A 364 -27.14 -12.60 24.60
N ALA A 365 -27.54 -11.99 25.71
CA ALA A 365 -27.89 -10.56 25.76
C ALA A 365 -26.69 -9.67 25.39
N TYR A 366 -25.48 -10.04 25.85
CA TYR A 366 -24.23 -9.36 25.51
C TYR A 366 -23.92 -9.44 24.00
N LEU A 367 -24.16 -10.60 23.39
CA LEU A 367 -23.96 -10.77 21.97
C LEU A 367 -24.94 -9.93 21.14
N HIS A 368 -26.23 -9.93 21.51
CA HIS A 368 -27.24 -9.11 20.84
C HIS A 368 -26.92 -7.61 20.93
N SER A 369 -26.51 -7.11 22.10
CA SER A 369 -26.16 -5.70 22.26
C SER A 369 -24.96 -5.29 21.40
N CYS A 370 -23.93 -6.14 21.29
CA CYS A 370 -22.78 -5.89 20.42
C CYS A 370 -23.21 -5.86 18.93
N LEU A 371 -24.04 -6.82 18.49
CA LEU A 371 -24.52 -6.87 17.11
C LEU A 371 -25.35 -5.64 16.73
N GLU A 372 -26.21 -5.14 17.64
CA GLU A 372 -26.95 -3.90 17.38
C GLU A 372 -26.02 -2.71 17.15
N VAL A 373 -24.98 -2.55 17.98
CA VAL A 373 -23.99 -1.46 17.82
C VAL A 373 -23.21 -1.63 16.52
N VAL A 374 -22.73 -2.84 16.21
CA VAL A 374 -21.93 -3.13 15.01
C VAL A 374 -22.68 -2.73 13.73
N PHE A 375 -23.96 -3.04 13.63
CA PHE A 375 -24.77 -2.69 12.45
C PHE A 375 -25.24 -1.23 12.47
N SER A 376 -25.60 -0.68 13.63
CA SER A 376 -26.08 0.70 13.75
C SER A 376 -24.98 1.72 13.44
N ASN A 377 -23.75 1.44 13.87
CA ASN A 377 -22.59 2.29 13.63
C ASN A 377 -21.85 1.96 12.32
N ASN A 378 -22.32 0.94 11.59
CA ASN A 378 -21.72 0.46 10.34
C ASN A 378 -20.20 0.25 10.44
N VAL A 379 -19.80 -0.57 11.42
CA VAL A 379 -18.38 -0.80 11.76
C VAL A 379 -17.57 -1.34 10.59
N PHE A 380 -18.20 -2.13 9.71
CA PHE A 380 -17.60 -2.61 8.47
C PHE A 380 -17.10 -1.47 7.58
N ARG A 381 -17.86 -0.36 7.49
CA ARG A 381 -17.44 0.79 6.68
C ARG A 381 -16.25 1.52 7.29
N PHE A 382 -16.25 1.71 8.61
CA PHE A 382 -15.13 2.34 9.30
C PHE A 382 -13.85 1.51 9.15
N MET A 383 -13.92 0.20 9.40
CA MET A 383 -12.80 -0.72 9.16
C MET A 383 -12.31 -0.66 7.72
N LEU A 384 -13.20 -0.62 6.74
CA LEU A 384 -12.84 -0.56 5.33
C LEU A 384 -12.12 0.75 4.98
N ASP A 385 -12.73 1.90 5.26
CA ASP A 385 -12.24 3.20 4.79
C ASP A 385 -11.08 3.76 5.62
N LYS A 386 -11.13 3.55 6.94
CA LYS A 386 -10.18 4.19 7.87
C LYS A 386 -9.07 3.25 8.34
N VAL A 387 -9.26 1.94 8.21
CA VAL A 387 -8.22 0.95 8.55
C VAL A 387 -7.65 0.34 7.26
N LEU A 388 -8.38 -0.56 6.60
CA LEU A 388 -7.85 -1.40 5.51
C LEU A 388 -7.37 -0.58 4.30
N ARG A 389 -8.13 0.44 3.88
CA ARG A 389 -7.79 1.28 2.73
C ARG A 389 -6.81 2.42 3.03
N SER A 390 -6.38 2.57 4.27
CA SER A 390 -5.40 3.59 4.64
C SER A 390 -3.98 3.22 4.20
N ALA A 391 -3.13 4.23 3.94
CA ALA A 391 -1.71 4.01 3.68
C ALA A 391 -1.01 3.32 4.87
N ALA A 392 -1.44 3.61 6.09
CA ALA A 392 -0.93 3.00 7.30
C ALA A 392 -1.09 1.47 7.32
N TYR A 393 -2.24 0.95 6.89
CA TYR A 393 -2.43 -0.49 6.81
C TYR A 393 -1.76 -1.10 5.57
N GLN A 394 -1.83 -0.44 4.42
CA GLN A 394 -1.29 -0.99 3.16
C GLN A 394 0.24 -1.02 3.09
N ASN A 395 0.91 -0.08 3.74
CA ASN A 395 2.36 0.07 3.72
C ASN A 395 3.01 -0.36 5.05
N ASP A 396 2.30 -1.13 5.89
CA ASP A 396 2.88 -1.74 7.09
C ASP A 396 3.81 -2.91 6.73
N ASP A 397 4.47 -3.48 7.74
CA ASP A 397 5.31 -4.67 7.63
C ASP A 397 4.54 -5.86 7.01
N GLU A 398 5.12 -6.52 6.01
CA GLU A 398 4.44 -7.57 5.22
C GLU A 398 3.95 -8.72 6.11
N ASP A 399 4.76 -9.12 7.10
CA ASP A 399 4.39 -10.16 8.05
C ASP A 399 3.20 -9.74 8.94
N MET A 400 3.12 -8.47 9.31
CA MET A 400 2.00 -7.93 10.09
C MET A 400 0.73 -7.89 9.25
N ILE A 401 0.82 -7.44 7.99
CA ILE A 401 -0.32 -7.44 7.05
C ILE A 401 -0.85 -8.87 6.87
N TYR A 402 0.03 -9.85 6.67
CA TYR A 402 -0.34 -11.25 6.57
C TYR A 402 -1.07 -11.75 7.83
N MET A 403 -0.54 -11.44 9.03
CA MET A 403 -1.20 -11.79 10.30
C MET A 403 -2.57 -11.11 10.45
N TYR A 404 -2.69 -9.82 10.12
CA TYR A 404 -3.96 -9.09 10.17
C TYR A 404 -4.99 -9.75 9.24
N ASN A 405 -4.62 -10.02 7.99
CA ASN A 405 -5.51 -10.65 7.01
C ASN A 405 -5.95 -12.06 7.46
N ALA A 406 -5.02 -12.88 7.97
CA ALA A 406 -5.33 -14.23 8.45
C ALA A 406 -6.35 -14.22 9.60
N TYR A 407 -6.24 -13.28 10.54
CA TYR A 407 -7.18 -13.17 11.65
C TYR A 407 -8.48 -12.44 11.29
N LEU A 408 -8.48 -11.55 10.31
CA LEU A 408 -9.70 -11.00 9.72
C LEU A 408 -10.50 -12.09 8.99
N HIS A 409 -9.82 -12.97 8.24
CA HIS A 409 -10.44 -14.13 7.62
C HIS A 409 -11.08 -15.05 8.65
N LYS A 410 -10.37 -15.38 9.75
CA LYS A 410 -10.93 -16.17 10.86
C LYS A 410 -12.13 -15.48 11.47
N LEU A 411 -12.02 -14.19 11.78
CA LEU A 411 -13.12 -13.38 12.32
C LEU A 411 -14.35 -13.44 11.40
N MET A 412 -14.16 -13.24 10.09
CA MET A 412 -15.25 -13.24 9.12
C MET A 412 -15.87 -14.62 8.91
N THR A 413 -15.07 -15.67 8.90
CA THR A 413 -15.58 -17.04 8.79
C THR A 413 -16.46 -17.39 9.99
N CYS A 414 -16.02 -17.06 11.20
CA CYS A 414 -16.80 -17.26 12.43
C CYS A 414 -18.07 -16.39 12.47
N PHE A 415 -17.96 -15.12 12.05
CA PHE A 415 -19.10 -14.22 11.98
C PHE A 415 -20.16 -14.73 10.99
N LEU A 416 -19.75 -15.15 9.79
CA LEU A 416 -20.66 -15.62 8.74
C LEU A 416 -21.19 -17.05 9.00
N SER A 417 -20.57 -17.84 9.87
CA SER A 417 -21.06 -19.17 10.23
C SER A 417 -22.15 -19.13 11.30
N HIS A 418 -22.13 -18.15 12.21
CA HIS A 418 -22.97 -18.16 13.40
C HIS A 418 -24.44 -17.76 13.11
N PRO A 419 -25.45 -18.50 13.63
CA PRO A 419 -26.87 -18.24 13.34
C PRO A 419 -27.36 -16.82 13.67
N LEU A 420 -27.02 -16.28 14.84
CA LEU A 420 -27.49 -14.94 15.25
C LEU A 420 -26.91 -13.82 14.38
N ALA A 421 -25.67 -14.00 13.89
CA ALA A 421 -25.08 -13.05 12.96
C ALA A 421 -25.78 -13.12 11.61
N ARG A 422 -26.07 -14.33 11.10
CA ARG A 422 -26.84 -14.55 9.87
C ARG A 422 -28.23 -13.91 9.91
N ASP A 423 -28.93 -14.03 11.04
CA ASP A 423 -30.24 -13.39 11.23
C ASP A 423 -30.12 -11.87 11.13
N LYS A 424 -29.09 -11.27 11.75
CA LYS A 424 -28.85 -9.83 11.68
C LYS A 424 -28.44 -9.37 10.28
N VAL A 425 -27.61 -10.15 9.58
CA VAL A 425 -27.24 -9.93 8.18
C VAL A 425 -28.47 -9.99 7.28
N LYS A 426 -29.38 -10.94 7.52
CA LYS A 426 -30.65 -11.04 6.78
C LYS A 426 -31.54 -9.83 7.00
N GLU A 427 -31.72 -9.39 8.25
CA GLU A 427 -32.45 -8.17 8.58
C GLU A 427 -31.84 -6.94 7.86
N SER A 428 -30.51 -6.84 7.85
CA SER A 428 -29.78 -5.77 7.17
C SER A 428 -29.95 -5.83 5.64
N LYS A 429 -29.90 -7.04 5.05
CA LYS A 429 -30.16 -7.27 3.62
C LYS A 429 -31.56 -6.83 3.24
N GLU A 430 -32.59 -7.31 3.95
CA GLU A 430 -33.99 -6.95 3.69
C GLU A 430 -34.21 -5.43 3.79
N ARG A 431 -33.63 -4.79 4.82
CA ARG A 431 -33.64 -3.33 4.95
C ARG A 431 -32.98 -2.64 3.75
N ALA A 432 -31.84 -3.14 3.30
CA ALA A 432 -31.13 -2.58 2.15
C ALA A 432 -31.90 -2.74 0.83
N MET A 433 -32.57 -3.88 0.62
CA MET A 433 -33.37 -4.12 -0.58
C MET A 433 -34.69 -3.32 -0.60
N ASN A 434 -35.25 -2.98 0.57
CA ASN A 434 -36.48 -2.20 0.68
C ASN A 434 -36.27 -0.70 0.47
N ILE A 435 -35.02 -0.21 0.49
CA ILE A 435 -34.73 1.19 0.17
C ILE A 435 -34.93 1.42 -1.32
N LEU A 436 -35.91 2.27 -1.63
CA LEU A 436 -36.22 2.65 -3.01
C LEU A 436 -35.00 3.32 -3.63
N SER A 437 -34.60 2.84 -4.81
CA SER A 437 -33.58 3.49 -5.61
C SER A 437 -34.00 4.94 -5.89
N PRO A 438 -33.11 5.95 -5.73
CA PRO A 438 -33.44 7.38 -5.87
C PRO A 438 -34.14 7.76 -7.18
N TYR A 439 -34.03 6.92 -8.21
CA TYR A 439 -34.65 7.10 -9.52
C TYR A 439 -36.18 7.25 -9.51
N ARG A 440 -36.90 6.83 -8.44
CA ARG A 440 -38.35 7.04 -8.37
C ARG A 440 -38.79 8.45 -7.90
N SER A 441 -37.92 9.24 -7.27
CA SER A 441 -38.31 10.57 -6.79
C SER A 441 -38.14 11.68 -7.84
N ALA A 442 -37.41 11.44 -8.93
CA ALA A 442 -37.23 12.43 -9.99
C ALA A 442 -38.45 12.59 -10.92
N VAL A 443 -39.39 11.64 -10.91
CA VAL A 443 -40.60 11.67 -11.78
C VAL A 443 -41.83 12.27 -11.06
N ALA A 444 -41.72 12.60 -9.77
CA ALA A 444 -42.84 13.10 -8.97
C ALA A 444 -42.87 14.64 -8.77
N HIS A 445 -41.92 15.38 -9.33
CA HIS A 445 -41.87 16.85 -9.25
C HIS A 445 -41.94 17.50 -10.63
N ASP A 446 -43.00 17.19 -11.37
CA ASP A 446 -43.56 18.15 -12.32
C ASP A 446 -44.81 18.77 -11.69
N TYR A 447 -44.90 20.10 -11.77
CA TYR A 447 -45.89 21.01 -11.18
C TYR A 447 -45.67 21.41 -9.72
N THR A 448 -44.76 22.36 -9.50
CA THR A 448 -45.11 23.71 -8.99
C THR A 448 -43.83 24.55 -8.89
N HIS A 449 -43.79 25.62 -9.68
CA HIS A 449 -42.80 26.68 -9.55
C HIS A 449 -42.89 27.31 -8.16
N ASP A 450 -41.80 27.32 -7.39
CA ASP A 450 -41.39 28.54 -6.71
C ASP A 450 -39.90 28.53 -6.37
N SER A 451 -39.27 29.62 -6.81
CA SER A 451 -37.86 29.96 -6.73
C SER A 451 -37.46 30.43 -5.34
N ASN A 452 -36.54 29.68 -4.68
CA ASN A 452 -35.40 30.19 -3.89
C ASN A 452 -34.86 29.11 -2.94
N SER A 453 -33.78 28.43 -3.32
CA SER A 453 -32.75 27.98 -2.38
C SER A 453 -31.52 27.46 -3.13
N ASN A 454 -30.36 28.01 -2.74
CA ASN A 454 -29.03 27.54 -3.12
C ASN A 454 -28.80 26.09 -2.65
N SER A 455 -27.84 25.43 -3.32
CA SER A 455 -27.23 24.11 -3.05
C SER A 455 -28.07 22.86 -3.38
N LEU A 456 -28.02 22.43 -4.64
CA LEU A 456 -28.16 21.02 -5.01
C LEU A 456 -26.86 20.28 -4.65
N GLN A 457 -26.65 20.03 -3.35
CA GLN A 457 -25.78 18.93 -2.96
C GLN A 457 -26.58 17.64 -3.16
N VAL A 458 -26.12 16.79 -4.08
CA VAL A 458 -26.54 15.40 -4.15
C VAL A 458 -26.17 14.77 -2.81
N THR A 459 -27.16 14.60 -1.94
CA THR A 459 -27.00 13.91 -0.66
C THR A 459 -26.68 12.45 -0.96
N GLU A 460 -25.38 12.09 -1.03
CA GLU A 460 -24.96 10.70 -1.04
C GLU A 460 -25.53 10.04 0.21
N SER A 461 -26.48 9.12 0.02
CA SER A 461 -27.02 8.31 1.11
C SER A 461 -25.87 7.54 1.76
N SER A 462 -25.66 7.70 3.07
CA SER A 462 -24.65 6.95 3.81
C SER A 462 -24.71 5.45 3.46
N PRO A 463 -23.57 4.79 3.24
CA PRO A 463 -23.55 3.39 2.79
C PRO A 463 -24.26 2.50 3.80
N LEU A 464 -25.04 1.55 3.28
CA LEU A 464 -25.86 0.64 4.09
C LEU A 464 -24.99 -0.46 4.71
N PRO A 465 -25.24 -0.91 5.96
CA PRO A 465 -24.39 -1.91 6.60
C PRO A 465 -24.23 -3.22 5.82
N PHE A 466 -25.28 -3.68 5.13
CA PHE A 466 -25.18 -4.86 4.27
C PHE A 466 -24.24 -4.64 3.07
N VAL A 467 -24.28 -3.46 2.45
CA VAL A 467 -23.36 -3.08 1.36
C VAL A 467 -21.93 -3.04 1.88
N SER A 468 -21.70 -2.39 3.02
CA SER A 468 -20.39 -2.34 3.67
C SER A 468 -19.86 -3.71 4.05
N LEU A 469 -20.73 -4.64 4.47
CA LEU A 469 -20.34 -6.02 4.78
C LEU A 469 -19.84 -6.75 3.53
N LEU A 470 -20.52 -6.61 2.38
CA LEU A 470 -20.08 -7.19 1.11
C LEU A 470 -18.73 -6.61 0.67
N GLU A 471 -18.56 -5.30 0.77
CA GLU A 471 -17.28 -4.63 0.48
C GLU A 471 -16.17 -5.06 1.44
N PHE A 472 -16.48 -5.22 2.73
CA PHE A 472 -15.52 -5.66 3.73
C PHE A 472 -15.06 -7.11 3.49
N VAL A 473 -16.00 -8.02 3.18
CA VAL A 473 -15.67 -9.38 2.77
C VAL A 473 -14.80 -9.35 1.50
N SER A 474 -15.17 -8.54 0.52
CA SER A 474 -14.41 -8.37 -0.71
C SER A 474 -12.95 -7.96 -0.46
N GLU A 475 -12.73 -6.95 0.40
CA GLU A 475 -11.40 -6.44 0.75
C GLU A 475 -10.55 -7.49 1.48
N VAL A 476 -11.14 -8.24 2.42
CA VAL A 476 -10.41 -9.30 3.18
C VAL A 476 -9.88 -10.39 2.23
N TYR A 477 -10.70 -10.86 1.29
CA TYR A 477 -10.30 -11.96 0.39
C TYR A 477 -9.56 -11.49 -0.86
N GLN A 478 -9.60 -10.20 -1.20
CA GLN A 478 -8.77 -9.64 -2.27
C GLN A 478 -7.28 -9.73 -1.94
N ARG A 479 -6.92 -9.58 -0.67
CA ARG A 479 -5.52 -9.56 -0.22
C ARG A 479 -4.91 -10.95 -0.08
N GLU A 480 -5.72 -11.92 0.33
CA GLU A 480 -5.29 -13.31 0.52
C GLU A 480 -6.20 -14.29 -0.26
N PRO A 481 -6.11 -14.34 -1.60
CA PRO A 481 -6.97 -15.21 -2.41
C PRO A 481 -6.86 -16.70 -2.08
N GLU A 482 -5.75 -17.13 -1.49
CA GLU A 482 -5.49 -18.51 -1.08
C GLU A 482 -6.44 -18.98 0.03
N LEU A 483 -6.90 -18.05 0.89
CA LEU A 483 -7.84 -18.34 1.99
C LEU A 483 -9.27 -18.66 1.51
N LEU A 484 -9.51 -18.66 0.20
CA LEU A 484 -10.77 -19.08 -0.41
C LEU A 484 -10.93 -20.59 -0.51
N SER A 485 -9.83 -21.33 -0.61
CA SER A 485 -9.90 -22.77 -0.84
C SER A 485 -10.51 -23.48 0.38
N GLY A 486 -11.52 -24.33 0.14
CA GLY A 486 -12.24 -25.04 1.21
C GLY A 486 -13.16 -24.16 2.08
N ASN A 487 -13.38 -22.90 1.74
CA ASN A 487 -14.23 -22.00 2.55
C ASN A 487 -15.73 -22.11 2.20
N ASP A 488 -16.35 -23.22 2.61
CA ASP A 488 -17.78 -23.48 2.34
C ASP A 488 -18.73 -22.46 2.99
N VAL A 489 -18.33 -21.88 4.13
CA VAL A 489 -19.10 -20.86 4.85
C VAL A 489 -19.27 -19.62 3.98
N LEU A 490 -18.17 -19.15 3.37
CA LEU A 490 -18.19 -18.00 2.49
C LEU A 490 -19.06 -18.25 1.26
N TRP A 491 -18.94 -19.42 0.61
CA TRP A 491 -19.77 -19.74 -0.55
C TRP A 491 -21.24 -19.91 -0.22
N THR A 492 -21.58 -20.38 0.99
CA THR A 492 -22.96 -20.37 1.48
C THR A 492 -23.47 -18.94 1.62
N PHE A 493 -22.65 -18.03 2.17
CA PHE A 493 -22.98 -16.61 2.25
C PHE A 493 -23.13 -15.96 0.87
N VAL A 494 -22.28 -16.29 -0.11
CA VAL A 494 -22.38 -15.80 -1.50
C VAL A 494 -23.72 -16.18 -2.12
N ASN A 495 -24.14 -17.45 -1.99
CA ASN A 495 -25.43 -17.91 -2.49
C ASN A 495 -26.59 -17.16 -1.84
N PHE A 496 -26.53 -16.95 -0.52
CA PHE A 496 -27.52 -16.15 0.19
C PHE A 496 -27.53 -14.68 -0.25
N ALA A 497 -26.36 -14.08 -0.45
CA ALA A 497 -26.20 -12.66 -0.76
C ALA A 497 -26.72 -12.31 -2.17
N GLY A 498 -26.47 -13.18 -3.16
CA GLY A 498 -26.76 -12.92 -4.58
C GLY A 498 -28.23 -12.91 -5.00
N GLU A 499 -29.14 -13.32 -4.11
CA GLU A 499 -30.57 -13.39 -4.41
C GLU A 499 -31.31 -12.05 -4.25
N ASP A 500 -32.25 -11.79 -5.17
CA ASP A 500 -33.27 -10.74 -5.11
C ASP A 500 -32.74 -9.28 -4.95
N HIS A 501 -31.68 -8.91 -5.67
CA HIS A 501 -31.20 -7.52 -5.73
C HIS A 501 -32.24 -6.58 -6.39
N THR A 502 -32.70 -5.57 -5.66
CA THR A 502 -33.69 -4.57 -6.11
C THR A 502 -33.12 -3.19 -6.40
N ASN A 503 -31.86 -2.93 -6.01
CA ASN A 503 -31.17 -1.67 -6.23
C ASN A 503 -29.73 -1.92 -6.72
N PHE A 504 -29.18 -0.95 -7.45
CA PHE A 504 -27.85 -1.09 -8.05
C PHE A 504 -26.73 -1.11 -7.00
N GLN A 505 -26.86 -0.44 -5.85
CA GLN A 505 -25.79 -0.40 -4.82
C GLN A 505 -25.48 -1.80 -4.28
N THR A 506 -26.52 -2.56 -3.93
CA THR A 506 -26.36 -3.94 -3.46
C THR A 506 -25.85 -4.88 -4.56
N LEU A 507 -26.33 -4.71 -5.80
CA LEU A 507 -25.87 -5.50 -6.94
C LEU A 507 -24.39 -5.24 -7.23
N VAL A 508 -23.98 -3.97 -7.27
CA VAL A 508 -22.59 -3.55 -7.52
C VAL A 508 -21.66 -4.09 -6.43
N ALA A 509 -22.03 -3.96 -5.15
CA ALA A 509 -21.22 -4.50 -4.06
C ALA A 509 -21.11 -6.03 -4.10
N PHE A 510 -22.20 -6.72 -4.47
CA PHE A 510 -22.18 -8.18 -4.65
C PHE A 510 -21.29 -8.61 -5.83
N LEU A 511 -21.42 -7.96 -6.99
CA LEU A 511 -20.58 -8.23 -8.15
C LEU A 511 -19.10 -7.93 -7.88
N ASN A 512 -18.79 -6.81 -7.21
CA ASN A 512 -17.42 -6.51 -6.81
C ASN A 512 -16.86 -7.57 -5.85
N MET A 513 -17.67 -8.10 -4.93
CA MET A 513 -17.29 -9.25 -4.12
C MET A 513 -17.05 -10.49 -5.00
N LEU A 514 -17.92 -10.83 -5.95
CA LEU A 514 -17.65 -11.95 -6.88
C LEU A 514 -16.34 -11.76 -7.67
N SER A 515 -16.04 -10.53 -8.07
CA SER A 515 -14.79 -10.19 -8.77
C SER A 515 -13.57 -10.50 -7.93
N THR A 516 -13.58 -10.18 -6.63
CA THR A 516 -12.45 -10.50 -5.74
C THR A 516 -12.35 -11.98 -5.43
N LEU A 517 -13.49 -12.66 -5.25
CA LEU A 517 -13.55 -14.12 -5.07
C LEU A 517 -13.09 -14.90 -6.32
N ALA A 518 -13.04 -14.27 -7.50
CA ALA A 518 -12.49 -14.84 -8.73
C ALA A 518 -10.97 -14.63 -8.88
N SER A 519 -10.25 -14.30 -7.79
CA SER A 519 -8.79 -14.06 -7.81
C SER A 519 -7.93 -15.33 -7.72
N SER A 520 -8.54 -16.53 -7.71
CA SER A 520 -7.86 -17.82 -7.78
C SER A 520 -8.49 -18.70 -8.86
N GLN A 521 -7.79 -19.74 -9.31
CA GLN A 521 -8.31 -20.64 -10.34
C GLN A 521 -9.61 -21.34 -9.92
N GLU A 522 -9.67 -21.82 -8.67
CA GLU A 522 -10.86 -22.44 -8.10
C GLU A 522 -12.02 -21.43 -7.99
N GLY A 523 -11.72 -20.23 -7.48
CA GLY A 523 -12.69 -19.15 -7.34
C GLY A 523 -13.27 -18.70 -8.69
N ALA A 524 -12.42 -18.51 -9.69
CA ALA A 524 -12.83 -18.11 -11.04
C ALA A 524 -13.77 -19.15 -11.68
N ALA A 525 -13.46 -20.44 -11.59
CA ALA A 525 -14.32 -21.50 -12.09
C ALA A 525 -15.68 -21.51 -11.37
N LYS A 526 -15.69 -21.34 -10.05
CA LYS A 526 -16.93 -21.32 -9.25
C LYS A 526 -17.80 -20.10 -9.56
N VAL A 527 -17.20 -18.91 -9.68
CA VAL A 527 -17.91 -17.68 -10.07
C VAL A 527 -18.45 -17.78 -11.48
N TYR A 528 -17.67 -18.34 -12.42
CA TYR A 528 -18.13 -18.61 -13.78
C TYR A 528 -19.38 -19.49 -13.79
N GLU A 529 -19.37 -20.61 -13.06
CA GLU A 529 -20.51 -21.53 -12.98
C GLU A 529 -21.72 -20.92 -12.25
N LEU A 530 -21.52 -20.09 -11.21
CA LEU A 530 -22.60 -19.38 -10.53
C LEU A 530 -23.35 -18.42 -11.46
N LEU A 531 -22.63 -17.65 -12.27
CA LEU A 531 -23.21 -16.66 -13.19
C LEU A 531 -23.67 -17.27 -14.52
N LYS A 532 -23.17 -18.45 -14.89
CA LYS A 532 -23.66 -19.24 -16.02
C LYS A 532 -24.92 -20.02 -15.66
N GLY A 533 -24.97 -20.56 -14.44
CA GLY A 533 -26.11 -21.30 -13.91
C GLY A 533 -27.30 -20.38 -13.65
N LYS A 534 -28.48 -20.98 -13.43
CA LYS A 534 -29.66 -20.26 -12.90
C LYS A 534 -29.58 -20.13 -11.36
N ALA A 535 -28.37 -19.99 -10.82
CA ALA A 535 -28.14 -19.93 -9.38
C ALA A 535 -28.79 -18.68 -8.78
N PHE A 536 -28.76 -17.56 -9.52
CA PHE A 536 -29.45 -16.32 -9.18
C PHE A 536 -30.54 -16.02 -10.21
N ARG A 537 -31.66 -15.44 -9.75
CA ARG A 537 -32.80 -15.17 -10.62
C ARG A 537 -32.57 -14.07 -11.65
N SER A 538 -31.78 -13.04 -11.31
CA SER A 538 -31.62 -11.82 -12.10
C SER A 538 -30.16 -11.50 -12.46
N VAL A 539 -29.20 -12.25 -11.92
CA VAL A 539 -27.75 -11.98 -12.07
C VAL A 539 -27.12 -13.12 -12.86
N GLY A 540 -26.51 -12.82 -14.00
CA GLY A 540 -25.88 -13.85 -14.85
C GLY A 540 -25.14 -13.27 -16.06
N TRP A 541 -24.38 -14.11 -16.75
CA TRP A 541 -23.58 -13.68 -17.91
C TRP A 541 -24.45 -13.19 -19.07
N SER A 542 -25.61 -13.81 -19.31
CA SER A 542 -26.55 -13.35 -20.34
C SER A 542 -27.01 -11.91 -20.07
N THR A 543 -27.26 -11.57 -18.80
CA THR A 543 -27.66 -10.22 -18.40
C THR A 543 -26.62 -9.18 -18.83
N LEU A 544 -25.32 -9.46 -18.66
CA LEU A 544 -24.24 -8.57 -19.10
C LEU A 544 -24.29 -8.33 -20.62
N PHE A 545 -24.24 -9.40 -21.43
CA PHE A 545 -24.15 -9.29 -22.88
C PHE A 545 -25.45 -8.78 -23.52
N ASP A 546 -26.61 -9.13 -22.96
CA ASP A 546 -27.91 -8.59 -23.37
C ASP A 546 -27.96 -7.08 -23.09
N CYS A 547 -27.50 -6.62 -21.92
CA CYS A 547 -27.44 -5.20 -21.60
C CYS A 547 -26.53 -4.41 -22.57
N LEU A 548 -25.35 -4.92 -22.89
CA LEU A 548 -24.45 -4.28 -23.87
C LEU A 548 -25.13 -4.13 -25.24
N SER A 549 -25.79 -5.20 -25.70
CA SER A 549 -26.50 -5.23 -26.98
C SER A 549 -27.69 -4.26 -27.01
N ILE A 550 -28.49 -4.20 -25.94
CA ILE A 550 -29.62 -3.28 -25.79
C ILE A 550 -29.15 -1.82 -25.88
N TYR A 551 -28.03 -1.48 -25.23
CA TYR A 551 -27.52 -0.11 -25.29
C TYR A 551 -26.96 0.26 -26.67
N ASP A 552 -26.23 -0.65 -27.31
CA ASP A 552 -25.75 -0.45 -28.68
C ASP A 552 -26.91 -0.22 -29.66
N ASP A 553 -27.96 -1.04 -29.60
CA ASP A 553 -29.15 -0.89 -30.43
C ASP A 553 -29.86 0.45 -30.20
N LYS A 554 -29.99 0.89 -28.93
CA LYS A 554 -30.56 2.19 -28.58
C LYS A 554 -29.76 3.35 -29.17
N PHE A 555 -28.43 3.33 -29.05
CA PHE A 555 -27.57 4.37 -29.60
C PHE A 555 -27.64 4.41 -31.14
N LYS A 556 -27.60 3.24 -31.79
CA LYS A 556 -27.76 3.13 -33.26
C LYS A 556 -29.09 3.68 -33.74
N GLN A 557 -30.20 3.36 -33.05
CA GLN A 557 -31.52 3.89 -33.38
C GLN A 557 -31.57 5.42 -33.26
N SER A 558 -30.95 6.00 -32.23
CA SER A 558 -30.88 7.45 -32.07
C SER A 558 -30.05 8.13 -33.17
N LEU A 559 -28.92 7.55 -33.58
CA LEU A 559 -28.09 8.09 -34.68
C LEU A 559 -28.81 8.07 -36.05
N GLN A 560 -29.77 7.17 -36.24
CA GLN A 560 -30.57 7.11 -37.47
C GLN A 560 -31.65 8.22 -37.53
N ILE A 561 -31.98 8.85 -36.40
CA ILE A 561 -33.00 9.90 -36.32
C ILE A 561 -32.30 11.26 -36.43
N ALA A 562 -32.49 11.96 -37.55
CA ALA A 562 -31.85 13.25 -37.80
C ALA A 562 -32.21 14.28 -36.70
N GLY A 563 -31.20 14.81 -36.01
CA GLY A 563 -31.34 15.79 -34.93
C GLY A 563 -31.71 15.21 -33.56
N ALA A 564 -31.81 13.89 -33.40
CA ALA A 564 -31.97 13.27 -32.10
C ALA A 564 -30.66 13.31 -31.30
N MET A 565 -30.75 13.66 -30.03
CA MET A 565 -29.64 13.54 -29.09
C MET A 565 -29.45 12.06 -28.72
N LEU A 566 -28.21 11.65 -28.47
CA LEU A 566 -27.94 10.33 -27.89
C LEU A 566 -28.62 10.25 -26.50
N PRO A 567 -29.23 9.10 -26.14
CA PRO A 567 -29.83 8.91 -24.83
C PRO A 567 -28.77 9.02 -23.73
N GLU A 568 -29.15 9.56 -22.58
CA GLU A 568 -28.28 9.55 -21.40
C GLU A 568 -28.06 8.11 -20.91
N PHE A 569 -26.84 7.82 -20.46
CA PHE A 569 -26.51 6.52 -19.86
C PHE A 569 -26.80 6.57 -18.36
N PRO A 570 -27.76 5.80 -17.82
CA PRO A 570 -28.08 5.82 -16.40
C PRO A 570 -26.89 5.38 -15.54
N GLU A 571 -26.53 6.19 -14.53
CA GLU A 571 -25.39 5.93 -13.64
C GLU A 571 -25.46 4.57 -12.93
N GLY A 572 -26.66 4.15 -12.48
CA GLY A 572 -26.86 2.84 -11.86
C GLY A 572 -26.53 1.67 -12.81
N ASP A 573 -26.92 1.78 -14.09
CA ASP A 573 -26.65 0.78 -15.11
C ASP A 573 -25.16 0.77 -15.47
N ALA A 574 -24.53 1.95 -15.59
CA ALA A 574 -23.10 2.07 -15.85
C ALA A 574 -22.27 1.43 -14.74
N LYS A 575 -22.57 1.70 -13.46
CA LYS A 575 -21.89 1.07 -12.32
C LYS A 575 -22.11 -0.44 -12.27
N ALA A 576 -23.31 -0.92 -12.57
CA ALA A 576 -23.60 -2.35 -12.62
C ALA A 576 -22.80 -3.05 -13.74
N LEU A 577 -22.73 -2.44 -14.94
CA LEU A 577 -21.92 -2.96 -16.05
C LEU A 577 -20.43 -2.97 -15.70
N VAL A 578 -19.90 -1.92 -15.09
CA VAL A 578 -18.50 -1.89 -14.61
C VAL A 578 -18.25 -3.06 -13.65
N ALA A 579 -19.13 -3.29 -12.68
CA ALA A 579 -18.97 -4.37 -11.72
C ALA A 579 -19.00 -5.75 -12.41
N TYR A 580 -19.90 -5.97 -13.38
CA TYR A 580 -19.90 -7.18 -14.20
C TYR A 580 -18.62 -7.35 -15.02
N LEU A 581 -18.11 -6.27 -15.61
CA LEU A 581 -16.88 -6.30 -16.41
C LEU A 581 -15.65 -6.61 -15.54
N ASN A 582 -15.62 -6.13 -14.29
CA ASN A 582 -14.59 -6.51 -13.32
C ASN A 582 -14.66 -8.02 -13.00
N VAL A 583 -15.86 -8.57 -12.82
CA VAL A 583 -16.04 -10.03 -12.64
C VAL A 583 -15.56 -10.79 -13.88
N LEU A 584 -15.95 -10.35 -15.08
CA LEU A 584 -15.51 -10.95 -16.35
C LEU A 584 -13.98 -10.94 -16.45
N GLN A 585 -13.36 -9.80 -16.18
CA GLN A 585 -11.92 -9.60 -16.17
C GLN A 585 -11.23 -10.64 -15.27
N LYS A 586 -11.66 -10.75 -14.00
CA LYS A 586 -11.05 -11.66 -13.02
C LYS A 586 -11.28 -13.13 -13.33
N VAL A 587 -12.49 -13.49 -13.79
CA VAL A 587 -12.82 -14.85 -14.19
C VAL A 587 -11.95 -15.31 -15.36
N VAL A 588 -11.76 -14.45 -16.37
CA VAL A 588 -10.93 -14.78 -17.54
C VAL A 588 -9.44 -14.84 -17.17
N GLN A 589 -8.95 -13.88 -16.40
CA GLN A 589 -7.54 -13.82 -15.95
C GLN A 589 -7.12 -15.09 -15.20
N ASN A 590 -7.94 -15.52 -14.23
CA ASN A 590 -7.57 -16.61 -13.31
C ASN A 590 -8.17 -17.96 -13.69
N GLY A 591 -9.08 -18.01 -14.67
CA GLY A 591 -9.70 -19.26 -15.11
C GLY A 591 -8.69 -20.30 -15.60
N ASN A 592 -9.04 -21.58 -15.48
CA ASN A 592 -8.20 -22.67 -15.99
C ASN A 592 -7.92 -22.46 -17.49
N PRO A 593 -6.64 -22.46 -17.94
CA PRO A 593 -6.28 -22.19 -19.34
C PRO A 593 -6.92 -23.11 -20.38
N ILE A 594 -7.35 -24.32 -19.98
CA ILE A 594 -8.04 -25.28 -20.85
C ILE A 594 -9.51 -24.88 -21.00
N ASP A 595 -10.19 -24.62 -19.90
CA ASP A 595 -11.63 -24.37 -19.88
C ASP A 595 -11.98 -22.98 -20.40
N ARG A 596 -11.20 -21.95 -20.00
CA ARG A 596 -11.50 -20.54 -20.28
C ARG A 596 -11.56 -20.19 -21.77
N LYS A 597 -10.90 -20.97 -22.62
CA LYS A 597 -10.93 -20.81 -24.08
C LYS A 597 -12.33 -20.94 -24.67
N ASN A 598 -13.21 -21.68 -24.00
CA ASN A 598 -14.55 -21.97 -24.47
C ASN A 598 -15.64 -21.19 -23.73
N TRP A 599 -15.28 -20.37 -22.73
CA TRP A 599 -16.26 -19.72 -21.86
C TRP A 599 -16.99 -18.55 -22.52
N PHE A 600 -16.28 -17.75 -23.31
CA PHE A 600 -16.81 -16.55 -23.97
C PHE A 600 -16.35 -16.52 -25.44
N PRO A 601 -17.07 -17.22 -26.35
CA PRO A 601 -16.66 -17.33 -27.74
C PRO A 601 -16.90 -16.05 -28.56
N ASP A 602 -17.81 -15.18 -28.14
CA ASP A 602 -18.08 -13.88 -28.77
C ASP A 602 -17.74 -12.74 -27.80
N ILE A 603 -16.73 -11.95 -28.17
CA ILE A 603 -16.26 -10.79 -27.40
C ILE A 603 -16.58 -9.46 -28.10
N GLU A 604 -17.14 -9.49 -29.31
CA GLU A 604 -17.45 -8.27 -30.08
C GLU A 604 -18.35 -7.27 -29.31
N PRO A 605 -19.37 -7.71 -28.53
CA PRO A 605 -20.21 -6.79 -27.77
C PRO A 605 -19.45 -5.88 -26.79
N LEU A 606 -18.24 -6.28 -26.34
CA LEU A 606 -17.40 -5.45 -25.47
C LEU A 606 -16.86 -4.20 -26.18
N PHE A 607 -16.78 -4.19 -27.51
CA PHE A 607 -16.23 -3.09 -28.29
C PHE A 607 -17.28 -2.07 -28.73
N LYS A 608 -18.54 -2.52 -28.89
CA LYS A 608 -19.60 -1.74 -29.55
C LYS A 608 -19.94 -0.43 -28.86
N LEU A 609 -19.67 -0.31 -27.56
CA LEU A 609 -19.96 0.90 -26.78
C LEU A 609 -18.80 1.92 -26.74
N LEU A 610 -17.59 1.58 -27.19
CA LEU A 610 -16.39 2.41 -27.00
C LEU A 610 -16.47 3.75 -27.77
N GLY A 611 -17.09 3.75 -28.95
CA GLY A 611 -17.19 4.91 -29.83
C GLY A 611 -18.27 5.93 -29.49
N TYR A 612 -19.14 5.69 -28.50
CA TYR A 612 -20.24 6.61 -28.18
C TYR A 612 -19.84 7.66 -27.14
N GLU A 613 -20.27 8.92 -27.36
CA GLU A 613 -19.98 10.06 -26.48
C GLU A 613 -20.63 9.95 -25.10
N ASN A 614 -21.88 9.47 -25.04
CA ASN A 614 -22.65 9.40 -23.79
C ASN A 614 -22.27 8.22 -22.88
N VAL A 615 -21.37 7.34 -23.33
CA VAL A 615 -20.86 6.25 -22.50
C VAL A 615 -19.81 6.81 -21.55
N PRO A 616 -19.97 6.68 -20.21
CA PRO A 616 -19.04 7.26 -19.26
C PRO A 616 -17.59 6.78 -19.45
N PRO A 617 -16.57 7.65 -19.31
CA PRO A 617 -15.17 7.27 -19.47
C PRO A 617 -14.73 6.09 -18.61
N TYR A 618 -15.23 6.01 -17.36
CA TYR A 618 -14.91 4.88 -16.47
C TYR A 618 -15.49 3.54 -16.95
N LEU A 619 -16.63 3.56 -17.65
CA LEU A 619 -17.25 2.35 -18.23
C LEU A 619 -16.46 1.90 -19.47
N LYS A 620 -16.02 2.83 -20.32
CA LYS A 620 -15.07 2.53 -21.40
C LYS A 620 -13.76 1.98 -20.85
N GLY A 621 -13.29 2.58 -19.75
CA GLY A 621 -12.27 2.07 -18.84
C GLY A 621 -12.38 0.57 -18.60
N ALA A 622 -13.50 0.17 -17.99
CA ALA A 622 -13.79 -1.22 -17.64
C ALA A 622 -13.92 -2.14 -18.86
N LEU A 623 -14.52 -1.67 -19.97
CA LEU A 623 -14.62 -2.45 -21.21
C LEU A 623 -13.23 -2.80 -21.77
N ARG A 624 -12.33 -1.82 -21.89
CA ARG A 624 -10.95 -2.05 -22.36
C ARG A 624 -10.16 -2.96 -21.42
N ASN A 625 -10.31 -2.78 -20.11
CA ASN A 625 -9.67 -3.64 -19.12
C ASN A 625 -10.16 -5.10 -19.21
N ALA A 626 -11.46 -5.32 -19.48
CA ALA A 626 -12.00 -6.65 -19.72
C ALA A 626 -11.47 -7.23 -21.05
N ILE A 627 -11.46 -6.44 -22.14
CA ILE A 627 -10.91 -6.84 -23.45
C ILE A 627 -9.45 -7.29 -23.34
N ALA A 628 -8.61 -6.55 -22.58
CA ALA A 628 -7.20 -6.85 -22.42
C ALA A 628 -6.94 -8.28 -21.90
N THR A 629 -7.86 -8.83 -21.09
CA THR A 629 -7.71 -10.20 -20.54
C THR A 629 -7.82 -11.30 -21.60
N PHE A 630 -8.47 -11.02 -22.73
CA PHE A 630 -8.67 -11.98 -23.81
C PHE A 630 -7.43 -12.14 -24.70
N ILE A 631 -6.48 -11.20 -24.66
CA ILE A 631 -5.24 -11.21 -25.45
C ILE A 631 -4.46 -12.51 -25.22
N HIS A 632 -4.34 -12.92 -23.95
CA HIS A 632 -3.52 -14.06 -23.51
C HIS A 632 -4.21 -15.43 -23.69
N ILE A 633 -5.44 -15.48 -24.22
CA ILE A 633 -6.18 -16.74 -24.35
C ILE A 633 -5.72 -17.53 -25.59
N SER A 634 -5.54 -16.85 -26.72
CA SER A 634 -5.03 -17.45 -27.95
C SER A 634 -4.52 -16.38 -28.93
N PRO A 635 -3.54 -16.71 -29.79
CA PRO A 635 -3.02 -15.77 -30.79
C PRO A 635 -4.09 -15.33 -31.79
N VAL A 636 -5.02 -16.22 -32.17
CA VAL A 636 -6.14 -15.89 -33.05
C VAL A 636 -7.03 -14.82 -32.42
N LEU A 637 -7.30 -14.94 -31.12
CA LEU A 637 -8.13 -13.96 -30.42
C LEU A 637 -7.41 -12.62 -30.28
N LYS A 638 -6.08 -12.60 -30.08
CA LYS A 638 -5.27 -11.37 -30.14
C LYS A 638 -5.44 -10.64 -31.48
N ASP A 639 -5.33 -11.34 -32.60
CA ASP A 639 -5.44 -10.73 -33.94
C ASP A 639 -6.88 -10.22 -34.21
N THR A 640 -7.89 -10.94 -33.70
CA THR A 640 -9.28 -10.49 -33.71
C THR A 640 -9.47 -9.22 -32.86
N ILE A 641 -8.84 -9.14 -31.67
CA ILE A 641 -8.89 -7.94 -30.83
C ILE A 641 -8.26 -6.76 -31.54
N TRP A 642 -7.13 -6.94 -32.23
CA TRP A 642 -6.54 -5.89 -33.07
C TRP A 642 -7.52 -5.39 -34.14
N SER A 643 -8.15 -6.32 -34.85
CA SER A 643 -9.14 -5.99 -35.89
C SER A 643 -10.33 -5.20 -35.32
N TYR A 644 -10.83 -5.59 -34.14
CA TYR A 644 -11.91 -4.86 -33.47
C TYR A 644 -11.47 -3.51 -32.90
N LEU A 645 -10.23 -3.39 -32.41
CA LEU A 645 -9.68 -2.11 -31.97
C LEU A 645 -9.59 -1.13 -33.15
N GLU A 646 -9.11 -1.59 -34.31
CA GLU A 646 -9.08 -0.80 -35.56
C GLU A 646 -10.47 -0.39 -36.05
N GLN A 647 -11.49 -1.23 -35.82
CA GLN A 647 -12.85 -0.98 -36.25
C GLN A 647 -13.62 -0.03 -35.31
N TYR A 648 -13.47 -0.20 -34.00
CA TYR A 648 -14.35 0.41 -33.00
C TYR A 648 -13.68 1.49 -32.12
N ASP A 649 -12.36 1.46 -31.93
CA ASP A 649 -11.66 2.30 -30.94
C ASP A 649 -10.58 3.22 -31.56
N LEU A 650 -9.74 2.74 -32.49
CA LEU A 650 -8.68 3.56 -33.13
C LEU A 650 -9.16 4.66 -34.10
N PRO A 651 -10.32 4.57 -34.78
CA PRO A 651 -10.84 5.69 -35.57
C PRO A 651 -11.10 6.94 -34.71
N VAL A 652 -11.25 6.74 -33.40
CA VAL A 652 -11.39 7.76 -32.36
C VAL A 652 -10.00 8.30 -31.94
N VAL A 653 -8.87 7.67 -32.29
CA VAL A 653 -7.52 8.11 -31.83
C VAL A 653 -6.72 8.79 -32.93
N VAL A 654 -6.85 8.31 -34.18
CA VAL A 654 -5.94 8.71 -35.27
C VAL A 654 -6.52 9.82 -36.16
N GLY A 655 -7.80 10.14 -36.03
CA GLY A 655 -8.49 11.06 -36.92
C GLY A 655 -8.59 10.51 -38.36
N SER A 656 -9.69 10.80 -39.05
CA SER A 656 -9.88 10.33 -40.43
C SER A 656 -8.94 11.09 -41.39
N HIS A 657 -7.75 10.57 -41.63
CA HIS A 657 -6.89 11.01 -42.74
C HIS A 657 -7.21 10.22 -44.01
N VAL A 658 -8.48 10.19 -44.42
CA VAL A 658 -8.88 9.62 -45.71
C VAL A 658 -9.35 10.74 -46.63
N GLY A 659 -8.52 11.04 -47.62
CA GLY A 659 -8.91 11.73 -48.85
C GLY A 659 -8.28 13.10 -49.05
N LYS A 660 -7.22 13.16 -49.87
CA LYS A 660 -6.88 14.37 -50.63
C LYS A 660 -8.13 14.80 -51.43
N GLY A 661 -8.89 15.79 -50.95
CA GLY A 661 -9.91 16.44 -51.78
C GLY A 661 -11.25 16.87 -51.16
N ALA A 662 -11.47 16.78 -49.85
CA ALA A 662 -12.69 17.31 -49.24
C ALA A 662 -12.37 18.33 -48.13
N GLN A 663 -13.05 19.48 -48.16
CA GLN A 663 -12.93 20.54 -47.16
C GLN A 663 -13.23 20.00 -45.75
N PRO A 664 -12.53 20.46 -44.70
CA PRO A 664 -12.85 20.10 -43.33
C PRO A 664 -14.15 20.81 -42.93
N MET A 665 -15.27 20.08 -42.90
CA MET A 665 -16.41 20.54 -42.11
C MET A 665 -16.04 20.38 -40.64
N ALA A 666 -16.10 21.49 -39.92
CA ALA A 666 -15.86 21.61 -38.49
C ALA A 666 -16.99 20.97 -37.66
N THR A 667 -17.23 19.68 -37.83
CA THR A 667 -17.98 18.87 -36.87
C THR A 667 -16.93 18.31 -35.92
N GLN A 668 -16.97 18.70 -34.64
CA GLN A 668 -16.07 18.15 -33.62
C GLN A 668 -16.18 16.62 -33.67
N VAL A 669 -15.13 15.95 -34.16
CA VAL A 669 -15.07 14.49 -34.17
C VAL A 669 -14.82 14.09 -32.73
N TYR A 670 -15.75 13.33 -32.16
CA TYR A 670 -15.54 12.72 -30.85
C TYR A 670 -14.37 11.75 -30.96
N ASP A 671 -13.21 12.17 -30.48
CA ASP A 671 -11.94 11.48 -30.57
C ASP A 671 -11.32 11.35 -29.15
N MET A 672 -10.29 10.54 -28.95
CA MET A 672 -9.72 10.26 -27.63
C MET A 672 -9.00 11.49 -27.09
N GLN A 673 -8.54 12.38 -27.97
CA GLN A 673 -8.00 13.67 -27.58
C GLN A 673 -9.10 14.58 -27.01
N PHE A 674 -10.30 14.57 -27.58
CA PHE A 674 -11.48 15.25 -27.04
C PHE A 674 -11.91 14.61 -25.71
N GLU A 675 -11.99 13.29 -25.64
CA GLU A 675 -12.31 12.59 -24.39
C GLU A 675 -11.32 12.96 -23.27
N LEU A 676 -10.01 12.92 -23.55
CA LEU A 676 -8.96 13.27 -22.60
C LEU A 676 -9.01 14.75 -22.15
N ASN A 677 -9.20 15.69 -23.09
CA ASN A 677 -9.04 17.12 -22.81
C ASN A 677 -10.35 17.83 -22.41
N GLU A 678 -11.51 17.35 -22.87
CA GLU A 678 -12.80 17.98 -22.63
C GLU A 678 -13.69 17.21 -21.66
N ILE A 679 -13.47 15.89 -21.48
CA ILE A 679 -14.29 15.07 -20.57
C ILE A 679 -13.50 14.70 -19.32
N GLU A 680 -12.40 13.98 -19.49
CA GLU A 680 -11.57 13.49 -18.38
C GLU A 680 -10.89 14.64 -17.63
N ALA A 681 -10.25 15.57 -18.34
CA ALA A 681 -9.60 16.72 -17.71
C ALA A 681 -10.57 17.64 -16.94
N ARG A 682 -11.84 17.75 -17.36
CA ARG A 682 -12.86 18.52 -16.61
C ARG A 682 -13.29 17.83 -15.32
N ARG A 683 -13.22 16.50 -15.29
CA ARG A 683 -13.51 15.68 -14.09
C ARG A 683 -12.27 15.44 -13.23
N GLU A 684 -11.10 15.80 -13.74
CA GLU A 684 -9.79 15.49 -13.15
C GLU A 684 -9.61 13.97 -12.91
N GLN A 685 -10.27 13.15 -13.75
CA GLN A 685 -10.29 11.69 -13.70
C GLN A 685 -10.01 11.13 -15.09
N TYR A 686 -9.04 10.24 -15.23
CA TYR A 686 -8.48 9.73 -16.49
C TYR A 686 -8.63 8.20 -16.72
N PRO A 687 -9.75 7.55 -16.32
CA PRO A 687 -9.86 6.09 -16.35
C PRO A 687 -9.89 5.49 -17.77
N SER A 688 -10.39 6.23 -18.77
CA SER A 688 -10.47 5.79 -20.17
C SER A 688 -9.12 5.87 -20.86
N THR A 689 -8.37 6.96 -20.64
CA THR A 689 -7.01 7.10 -21.17
C THR A 689 -6.07 6.06 -20.57
N ILE A 690 -6.14 5.82 -19.25
CA ILE A 690 -5.33 4.79 -18.59
C ILE A 690 -5.64 3.39 -19.13
N SER A 691 -6.92 3.03 -19.26
CA SER A 691 -7.29 1.70 -19.78
C SER A 691 -6.88 1.50 -21.22
N PHE A 692 -6.91 2.56 -22.04
CA PHE A 692 -6.44 2.51 -23.42
C PHE A 692 -4.93 2.26 -23.49
N LEU A 693 -4.13 2.98 -22.69
CA LEU A 693 -2.69 2.75 -22.59
C LEU A 693 -2.38 1.32 -22.12
N ASN A 694 -3.10 0.82 -21.12
CA ASN A 694 -2.90 -0.54 -20.61
C ASN A 694 -3.24 -1.59 -21.68
N LEU A 695 -4.35 -1.44 -22.39
CA LEU A 695 -4.73 -2.34 -23.49
C LEU A 695 -3.66 -2.35 -24.60
N LEU A 696 -3.15 -1.18 -24.98
CA LEU A 696 -2.07 -1.06 -25.95
C LEU A 696 -0.78 -1.72 -25.45
N ASN A 697 -0.43 -1.51 -24.18
CA ASN A 697 0.76 -2.11 -23.59
C ASN A 697 0.69 -3.64 -23.63
N GLU A 698 -0.45 -4.23 -23.28
CA GLU A 698 -0.67 -5.69 -23.38
C GLU A 698 -0.57 -6.20 -24.82
N LEU A 699 -1.16 -5.50 -25.79
CA LEU A 699 -1.11 -5.88 -27.20
C LEU A 699 0.30 -5.81 -27.79
N ILE A 700 1.07 -4.77 -27.45
CA ILE A 700 2.45 -4.60 -27.92
C ILE A 700 3.38 -5.62 -27.25
N ALA A 701 3.15 -5.93 -25.97
CA ALA A 701 3.92 -6.94 -25.23
C ALA A 701 3.84 -8.30 -25.93
N GLU A 702 2.64 -8.69 -26.37
CA GLU A 702 2.38 -9.94 -27.10
C GLU A 702 2.60 -9.86 -28.62
N GLU A 703 3.11 -8.71 -29.11
CA GLU A 703 3.52 -8.63 -30.50
C GLU A 703 4.82 -9.40 -30.75
N ARG A 704 4.77 -10.29 -31.75
CA ARG A 704 5.93 -11.06 -32.22
C ARG A 704 6.47 -10.55 -33.55
N ASP A 705 5.62 -9.93 -34.37
CA ASP A 705 6.06 -9.31 -35.61
C ASP A 705 6.57 -7.89 -35.37
N VAL A 706 7.89 -7.74 -35.43
CA VAL A 706 8.59 -6.45 -35.31
C VAL A 706 9.01 -5.88 -36.66
N SER A 707 8.62 -6.53 -37.77
CA SER A 707 9.04 -6.13 -39.13
C SER A 707 8.57 -4.73 -39.53
N ASP A 708 7.43 -4.29 -39.00
CA ASP A 708 6.89 -2.95 -39.22
C ASP A 708 7.64 -1.86 -38.43
N ARG A 709 8.59 -2.22 -37.57
CA ARG A 709 9.49 -1.29 -36.82
C ARG A 709 8.77 -0.18 -36.03
N GLY A 710 7.48 -0.38 -35.78
CA GLY A 710 6.60 0.54 -35.06
C GLY A 710 5.86 1.58 -35.91
N HIS A 711 5.84 1.48 -37.24
CA HIS A 711 5.11 2.43 -38.09
C HIS A 711 3.60 2.46 -37.81
N ARG A 712 2.99 1.30 -37.56
CA ARG A 712 1.58 1.18 -37.15
C ARG A 712 1.26 1.91 -35.83
N PHE A 713 2.29 2.24 -35.04
CA PHE A 713 2.14 2.95 -33.78
C PHE A 713 2.40 4.45 -33.86
N ILE A 714 2.68 5.02 -35.03
CA ILE A 714 3.02 6.45 -35.13
C ILE A 714 1.91 7.36 -34.61
N GLY A 715 0.65 7.14 -35.03
CA GLY A 715 -0.48 7.96 -34.58
C GLY A 715 -0.74 7.82 -33.07
N ILE A 716 -0.64 6.60 -32.56
CA ILE A 716 -0.78 6.29 -31.13
C ILE A 716 0.36 6.94 -30.34
N PHE A 717 1.61 6.79 -30.80
CA PHE A 717 2.78 7.40 -30.19
C PHE A 717 2.61 8.91 -30.06
N ARG A 718 2.11 9.58 -31.10
CA ARG A 718 1.86 11.02 -31.09
C ARG A 718 0.87 11.43 -30.01
N PHE A 719 -0.24 10.70 -29.92
CA PHE A 719 -1.20 10.93 -28.85
C PHE A 719 -0.56 10.80 -27.47
N ILE A 720 0.18 9.72 -27.22
CA ILE A 720 0.82 9.47 -25.92
C ILE A 720 1.90 10.52 -25.61
N TYR A 721 2.77 10.82 -26.56
CA TYR A 721 3.88 11.74 -26.41
C TYR A 721 3.41 13.20 -26.26
N ASP A 722 2.58 13.70 -27.20
CA ASP A 722 2.21 15.12 -27.27
C ASP A 722 1.03 15.48 -26.34
N HIS A 723 0.07 14.58 -26.15
CA HIS A 723 -1.17 14.88 -25.43
C HIS A 723 -1.26 14.27 -24.04
N VAL A 724 -0.67 13.10 -23.80
CA VAL A 724 -0.76 12.41 -22.50
C VAL A 724 0.44 12.72 -21.60
N PHE A 725 1.64 12.24 -21.97
CA PHE A 725 2.83 12.31 -21.13
C PHE A 725 3.44 13.70 -21.11
N GLY A 726 3.56 14.40 -22.25
CA GLY A 726 4.11 15.76 -22.28
C GLY A 726 3.42 16.70 -21.28
N PRO A 727 2.07 16.79 -21.29
CA PRO A 727 1.30 17.64 -20.38
C PRO A 727 1.00 17.05 -18.99
N PHE A 728 1.43 15.81 -18.68
CA PHE A 728 1.02 15.17 -17.42
C PHE A 728 1.35 16.00 -16.16
N PRO A 729 2.51 16.68 -16.06
CA PRO A 729 2.83 17.43 -14.85
C PRO A 729 1.91 18.65 -14.63
N GLN A 730 1.31 19.18 -15.71
CA GLN A 730 0.46 20.37 -15.67
C GLN A 730 -1.04 20.04 -15.53
N ARG A 731 -1.42 18.76 -15.65
CA ARG A 731 -2.81 18.32 -15.49
C ARG A 731 -3.21 18.29 -14.01
N ALA A 732 -4.49 18.57 -13.75
CA ALA A 732 -5.11 18.37 -12.45
C ALA A 732 -5.59 16.91 -12.31
N TYR A 733 -5.45 16.35 -11.12
CA TYR A 733 -5.81 14.97 -10.79
C TYR A 733 -6.59 14.94 -9.48
N ALA A 734 -7.80 14.39 -9.49
CA ALA A 734 -8.61 14.21 -8.30
C ALA A 734 -8.00 13.15 -7.35
N ASP A 735 -7.39 12.11 -7.93
CA ASP A 735 -6.68 11.05 -7.19
C ASP A 735 -5.20 10.99 -7.63
N PRO A 736 -4.25 11.22 -6.71
CA PRO A 736 -2.82 11.04 -6.98
C PRO A 736 -2.43 9.64 -7.45
N CYS A 737 -3.17 8.58 -7.08
CA CYS A 737 -2.90 7.22 -7.58
C CYS A 737 -3.11 7.16 -9.09
N GLU A 738 -4.18 7.77 -9.57
CA GLU A 738 -4.51 7.81 -10.99
C GLU A 738 -3.45 8.59 -11.81
N LYS A 739 -2.91 9.68 -11.25
CA LYS A 739 -1.74 10.38 -11.82
C LYS A 739 -0.60 9.41 -12.08
N TRP A 740 -0.19 8.66 -11.06
CA TRP A 740 0.96 7.78 -11.17
C TRP A 740 0.67 6.51 -12.00
N GLN A 741 -0.58 6.03 -12.04
CA GLN A 741 -1.02 4.99 -12.98
C GLN A 741 -0.86 5.44 -14.43
N LEU A 742 -1.32 6.66 -14.76
CA LEU A 742 -1.17 7.26 -16.09
C LEU A 742 0.32 7.38 -16.49
N VAL A 743 1.15 7.87 -15.57
CA VAL A 743 2.59 8.03 -15.79
C VAL A 743 3.26 6.67 -16.01
N VAL A 744 2.98 5.68 -15.16
CA VAL A 744 3.53 4.33 -15.31
C VAL A 744 3.12 3.71 -16.64
N ALA A 745 1.86 3.82 -17.05
CA ALA A 745 1.39 3.28 -18.31
C ALA A 745 2.10 3.93 -19.53
N CYS A 746 2.34 5.25 -19.49
CA CYS A 746 3.11 5.94 -20.53
C CYS A 746 4.60 5.52 -20.54
N LEU A 747 5.22 5.40 -19.37
CA LEU A 747 6.62 4.99 -19.26
C LEU A 747 6.81 3.53 -19.72
N GLN A 748 5.89 2.63 -19.38
CA GLN A 748 5.87 1.26 -19.89
C GLN A 748 5.79 1.23 -21.42
N TYR A 749 4.94 2.07 -22.01
CA TYR A 749 4.85 2.21 -23.45
C TYR A 749 6.20 2.64 -24.05
N PHE A 750 6.81 3.72 -23.56
CA PHE A 750 8.11 4.19 -24.06
C PHE A 750 9.22 3.16 -23.86
N HIS A 751 9.31 2.53 -22.69
CA HIS A 751 10.26 1.46 -22.40
C HIS A 751 10.12 0.30 -23.40
N MET A 752 8.89 -0.08 -23.75
CA MET A 752 8.64 -1.17 -24.69
C MET A 752 8.96 -0.80 -26.14
N ILE A 753 8.65 0.44 -26.56
CA ILE A 753 9.08 0.97 -27.87
C ILE A 753 10.62 0.97 -27.96
N LEU A 754 11.31 1.40 -26.90
CA LEU A 754 12.77 1.43 -26.86
C LEU A 754 13.39 0.04 -26.79
N SER A 755 12.77 -0.93 -26.10
CA SER A 755 13.35 -2.27 -25.95
C SER A 755 13.06 -3.19 -27.14
N LYS A 756 11.89 -3.10 -27.79
CA LYS A 756 11.51 -3.99 -28.90
C LYS A 756 12.06 -3.58 -30.27
N TYR A 757 12.35 -2.29 -30.49
CA TYR A 757 12.76 -1.79 -31.81
C TYR A 757 14.21 -1.28 -31.80
N ASP A 758 14.99 -1.75 -32.77
CA ASP A 758 16.38 -1.32 -32.98
C ASP A 758 16.53 -0.36 -34.16
N ILE A 759 17.66 0.36 -34.15
CA ILE A 759 18.07 1.30 -35.19
C ILE A 759 18.65 0.47 -36.35
N SER A 760 18.17 0.70 -37.56
CA SER A 760 18.70 0.07 -38.77
C SER A 760 19.62 1.02 -39.53
N GLU A 761 20.43 0.48 -40.45
CA GLU A 761 21.32 1.26 -41.32
C GLU A 761 20.54 2.30 -42.15
N GLU A 762 19.32 1.97 -42.60
CA GLU A 762 18.47 2.89 -43.37
C GLU A 762 18.04 4.13 -42.56
N ASP A 763 17.88 4.00 -41.25
CA ASP A 763 17.54 5.15 -40.40
C ASP A 763 18.74 6.06 -40.21
N ILE A 764 19.93 5.47 -40.08
CA ILE A 764 21.20 6.19 -39.97
C ILE A 764 21.41 7.00 -41.26
N ASP A 765 21.21 6.38 -42.42
CA ASP A 765 21.28 7.05 -43.73
C ASP A 765 20.24 8.16 -43.86
N SER A 766 19.00 7.95 -43.39
CA SER A 766 17.96 8.99 -43.38
C SER A 766 18.29 10.20 -42.50
N VAL A 767 19.00 9.96 -41.39
CA VAL A 767 19.51 10.99 -40.48
C VAL A 767 20.66 11.75 -41.15
N ILE A 768 21.57 11.05 -41.81
CA ILE A 768 22.71 11.63 -42.55
C ILE A 768 22.20 12.49 -43.72
N ASP A 769 21.24 12.01 -44.52
CA ASP A 769 20.69 12.79 -45.64
C ASP A 769 19.99 14.08 -45.16
N ARG A 770 19.32 14.04 -44.00
CA ARG A 770 18.77 15.24 -43.35
C ARG A 770 19.84 16.21 -42.86
N THR A 771 21.02 15.73 -42.43
CA THR A 771 22.13 16.61 -42.03
C THR A 771 22.73 17.36 -43.22
N GLN A 772 22.71 16.78 -44.43
CA GLN A 772 23.29 17.38 -45.64
C GLN A 772 22.34 18.33 -46.38
N LEU A 773 21.01 18.15 -46.29
CA LEU A 773 19.99 18.94 -47.02
C LEU A 773 19.41 20.16 -46.27
N SER A 774 20.07 20.67 -45.24
CA SER A 774 19.60 21.79 -44.39
C SER A 774 19.55 23.19 -45.07
N THR A 775 19.34 23.26 -46.39
CA THR A 775 19.11 24.51 -47.14
C THR A 775 17.83 24.58 -47.97
N GLU A 776 16.98 23.54 -48.05
CA GLU A 776 15.70 23.66 -48.77
C GLU A 776 14.48 23.21 -47.97
N THR A 777 13.59 24.18 -47.75
CA THR A 777 12.21 24.09 -47.25
C THR A 777 11.37 23.09 -48.05
N LYS A 778 11.35 21.83 -47.60
CA LYS A 778 10.19 20.94 -47.76
C LYS A 778 9.82 20.36 -46.39
N PRO A 779 8.63 20.63 -45.84
CA PRO A 779 8.18 20.03 -44.60
C PRO A 779 7.77 18.58 -44.90
N SER A 780 8.73 17.65 -45.01
CA SER A 780 8.42 16.23 -44.93
C SER A 780 8.15 15.88 -43.46
N SER A 781 6.87 16.06 -43.11
CA SER A 781 6.12 15.56 -41.94
C SER A 781 6.94 15.09 -40.74
N LEU A 782 7.06 15.93 -39.72
CA LEU A 782 7.31 15.49 -38.33
C LEU A 782 6.34 14.35 -37.90
N GLN A 783 5.17 14.27 -38.55
CA GLN A 783 4.13 13.24 -38.38
C GLN A 783 4.48 11.81 -38.84
N MET A 784 5.65 11.53 -39.42
CA MET A 784 6.00 10.19 -39.94
C MET A 784 7.33 9.62 -39.39
N GLN A 785 7.89 10.21 -38.33
CA GLN A 785 9.13 9.67 -37.73
C GLN A 785 8.82 8.44 -36.86
N LEU A 786 9.71 7.45 -36.89
CA LEU A 786 9.61 6.26 -36.06
C LEU A 786 9.62 6.64 -34.55
N PRO A 787 8.68 6.09 -33.75
CA PRO A 787 8.58 6.35 -32.31
C PRO A 787 9.90 6.30 -31.53
N MET A 788 10.71 5.27 -31.77
CA MET A 788 11.99 5.08 -31.07
C MET A 788 13.00 6.19 -31.40
N LEU A 789 13.14 6.57 -32.68
CA LEU A 789 14.06 7.65 -33.09
C LEU A 789 13.68 8.99 -32.48
N GLU A 790 12.38 9.23 -32.31
CA GLU A 790 11.90 10.44 -31.68
C GLU A 790 12.18 10.51 -30.18
N LEU A 791 12.03 9.40 -29.45
CA LEU A 791 12.40 9.35 -28.04
C LEU A 791 13.90 9.63 -27.85
N LEU A 792 14.76 9.02 -28.67
CA LEU A 792 16.20 9.31 -28.64
C LEU A 792 16.47 10.80 -28.93
N LYS A 793 15.78 11.37 -29.92
CA LYS A 793 15.90 12.80 -30.25
C LYS A 793 15.41 13.70 -29.12
N ASP A 794 14.32 13.34 -28.42
CA ASP A 794 13.79 14.08 -27.27
C ASP A 794 14.84 14.17 -26.16
N PHE A 795 15.44 13.04 -25.80
CA PHE A 795 16.51 12.96 -24.78
C PHE A 795 17.72 13.81 -25.15
N MET A 796 18.20 13.72 -26.38
CA MET A 796 19.36 14.50 -26.84
C MET A 796 19.10 16.00 -26.94
N SER A 797 17.83 16.41 -27.08
CA SER A 797 17.44 17.81 -27.20
C SER A 797 16.79 18.40 -25.94
N GLY A 798 16.74 17.65 -24.84
CA GLY A 798 16.15 18.09 -23.59
C GLY A 798 14.68 18.49 -23.71
N LYS A 799 13.90 17.72 -24.48
CA LYS A 799 12.48 18.00 -24.74
C LYS A 799 11.58 17.47 -23.60
N ALA A 800 10.30 17.24 -23.90
CA ALA A 800 9.26 17.06 -22.88
C ALA A 800 9.43 15.74 -22.13
N VAL A 801 9.76 14.65 -22.83
CA VAL A 801 9.91 13.34 -22.19
C VAL A 801 11.10 13.34 -21.22
N PHE A 802 12.26 13.82 -21.68
CA PHE A 802 13.45 13.99 -20.85
C PHE A 802 13.17 14.86 -19.61
N ARG A 803 12.59 16.05 -19.80
CA ARG A 803 12.30 16.97 -18.69
C ARG A 803 11.36 16.35 -17.67
N ASN A 804 10.33 15.66 -18.13
CA ASN A 804 9.36 15.02 -17.25
C ASN A 804 9.99 13.84 -16.48
N ILE A 805 10.81 13.01 -17.13
CA ILE A 805 11.57 11.93 -16.48
C ILE A 805 12.53 12.50 -15.43
N MET A 806 13.28 13.55 -15.76
CA MET A 806 14.15 14.21 -14.79
C MET A 806 13.36 14.82 -13.63
N GLY A 807 12.15 15.33 -13.88
CA GLY A 807 11.23 15.83 -12.85
C GLY A 807 10.75 14.74 -11.88
N ILE A 808 10.57 13.49 -12.36
CA ILE A 808 10.23 12.34 -11.51
C ILE A 808 11.41 11.95 -10.61
N LEU A 809 12.64 12.06 -11.10
CA LEU A 809 13.86 11.65 -10.38
C LEU A 809 14.39 12.73 -9.43
N LEU A 810 14.12 14.01 -9.71
CA LEU A 810 14.62 15.18 -8.97
C LEU A 810 14.39 15.13 -7.44
N PRO A 811 13.25 14.64 -6.90
CA PRO A 811 13.01 14.62 -5.45
C PRO A 811 14.00 13.77 -4.63
N GLY A 812 14.68 12.82 -5.27
CA GLY A 812 15.68 11.97 -4.64
C GLY A 812 15.13 10.87 -3.73
N VAL A 813 16.01 9.95 -3.35
CA VAL A 813 15.65 8.68 -2.68
C VAL A 813 14.94 8.86 -1.34
N ASN A 814 15.33 9.86 -0.54
CA ASN A 814 14.74 10.07 0.79
C ASN A 814 13.27 10.48 0.72
N THR A 815 12.93 11.35 -0.24
CA THR A 815 11.54 11.78 -0.50
C THR A 815 10.73 10.59 -1.01
N ILE A 816 11.30 9.79 -1.92
CA ILE A 816 10.65 8.60 -2.46
C ILE A 816 10.37 7.58 -1.35
N ILE A 817 11.30 7.33 -0.43
CA ILE A 817 11.08 6.42 0.73
C ILE A 817 9.96 6.97 1.64
N ALA A 818 9.94 8.29 1.89
CA ALA A 818 8.90 8.91 2.70
C ALA A 818 7.51 8.78 2.04
N GLU A 819 7.40 9.02 0.73
CA GLU A 819 6.14 8.85 -0.01
C GLU A 819 5.75 7.38 -0.16
N ARG A 820 6.71 6.48 -0.37
CA ARG A 820 6.49 5.03 -0.47
C ARG A 820 5.86 4.43 0.78
N THR A 821 6.20 4.99 1.94
CA THR A 821 5.67 4.54 3.24
C THR A 821 4.40 5.29 3.62
N SER A 822 4.31 6.60 3.35
CA SER A 822 3.20 7.43 3.83
C SER A 822 2.01 7.58 2.89
N GLN A 823 2.17 7.27 1.60
CA GLN A 823 1.14 7.54 0.58
C GLN A 823 0.65 6.27 -0.09
N ILE A 824 -0.64 6.21 -0.43
CA ILE A 824 -1.24 5.08 -1.15
C ILE A 824 -0.64 4.95 -2.57
N TYR A 825 -0.32 6.09 -3.21
CA TYR A 825 0.30 6.11 -4.53
C TYR A 825 1.82 5.81 -4.50
N GLY A 826 2.42 5.69 -3.32
CA GLY A 826 3.85 5.50 -3.14
C GLY A 826 4.46 4.36 -3.98
N PRO A 827 3.86 3.15 -4.03
CA PRO A 827 4.32 2.06 -4.90
C PRO A 827 4.30 2.39 -6.40
N LEU A 828 3.34 3.19 -6.85
CA LEU A 828 3.24 3.60 -8.25
C LEU A 828 4.33 4.62 -8.60
N LEU A 829 4.63 5.55 -7.69
CA LEU A 829 5.75 6.47 -7.82
C LEU A 829 7.09 5.70 -7.88
N GLU A 830 7.29 4.73 -6.98
CA GLU A 830 8.47 3.86 -7.00
C GLU A 830 8.62 3.16 -8.36
N LYS A 831 7.52 2.63 -8.90
CA LYS A 831 7.52 2.02 -10.24
C LYS A 831 7.83 3.02 -11.35
N ALA A 832 7.31 4.24 -11.27
CA ALA A 832 7.62 5.30 -12.23
C ALA A 832 9.10 5.70 -12.19
N VAL A 833 9.70 5.76 -11.00
CA VAL A 833 11.14 6.00 -10.82
C VAL A 833 11.96 4.86 -11.43
N GLN A 834 11.59 3.60 -11.16
CA GLN A 834 12.24 2.43 -11.76
C GLN A 834 12.23 2.51 -13.29
N LEU A 835 11.05 2.67 -13.90
CA LEU A 835 10.90 2.73 -15.36
C LEU A 835 11.64 3.93 -15.96
N SER A 836 11.66 5.06 -15.27
CA SER A 836 12.41 6.25 -15.68
C SER A 836 13.91 5.96 -15.79
N LEU A 837 14.47 5.25 -14.80
CA LEU A 837 15.88 4.84 -14.79
C LEU A 837 16.17 3.80 -15.89
N GLU A 838 15.29 2.82 -16.07
CA GLU A 838 15.41 1.81 -17.14
C GLU A 838 15.39 2.45 -18.54
N ILE A 839 14.51 3.44 -18.77
CA ILE A 839 14.46 4.19 -20.02
C ILE A 839 15.76 4.97 -20.25
N ILE A 840 16.31 5.63 -19.22
CA ILE A 840 17.60 6.33 -19.34
C ILE A 840 18.70 5.35 -19.78
N ILE A 841 18.76 4.17 -19.18
CA ILE A 841 19.73 3.13 -19.55
C ILE A 841 19.56 2.74 -21.02
N LEU A 842 18.34 2.41 -21.45
CA LEU A 842 18.04 2.04 -22.84
C LEU A 842 18.41 3.13 -23.84
N VAL A 843 18.14 4.40 -23.51
CA VAL A 843 18.51 5.53 -24.35
C VAL A 843 20.03 5.65 -24.45
N LEU A 844 20.75 5.55 -23.34
CA LEU A 844 22.22 5.65 -23.31
C LEU A 844 22.91 4.50 -24.07
N GLU A 845 22.35 3.29 -24.01
CA GLU A 845 22.83 2.14 -24.78
C GLU A 845 22.70 2.37 -26.29
N LYS A 846 21.63 3.02 -26.73
CA LYS A 846 21.32 3.25 -28.16
C LYS A 846 21.89 4.55 -28.71
N ASP A 847 22.16 5.56 -27.87
CA ASP A 847 22.71 6.86 -28.29
C ASP A 847 24.08 6.71 -28.97
N LEU A 848 24.91 5.74 -28.55
CA LEU A 848 26.22 5.48 -29.17
C LEU A 848 26.14 5.28 -30.69
N LEU A 849 25.03 4.77 -31.21
CA LEU A 849 24.83 4.51 -32.63
C LEU A 849 24.53 5.78 -33.45
N LEU A 850 24.00 6.83 -32.81
CA LEU A 850 23.52 8.05 -33.49
C LEU A 850 24.24 9.33 -33.05
N SER A 851 24.96 9.28 -31.92
CA SER A 851 25.57 10.45 -31.27
C SER A 851 26.54 11.20 -32.18
N ASP A 852 27.33 10.51 -33.00
CA ASP A 852 28.28 11.13 -33.95
C ASP A 852 27.58 11.94 -35.05
N PHE A 853 26.36 11.54 -35.44
CA PHE A 853 25.57 12.22 -36.47
C PHE A 853 24.76 13.39 -35.92
N TRP A 854 24.32 13.31 -34.66
CA TRP A 854 23.49 14.33 -34.02
C TRP A 854 24.29 15.42 -33.29
N ARG A 855 25.49 15.14 -32.79
CA ARG A 855 26.37 16.12 -32.11
C ARG A 855 26.57 17.43 -32.89
N PRO A 856 26.81 17.44 -34.22
CA PRO A 856 26.97 18.69 -34.98
C PRO A 856 25.71 19.57 -35.01
N LEU A 857 24.52 18.96 -34.95
CA LEU A 857 23.23 19.68 -35.00
C LEU A 857 22.91 20.38 -33.67
N TYR A 858 23.31 19.79 -32.54
CA TYR A 858 22.99 20.32 -31.21
C TYR A 858 24.08 21.24 -30.64
N GLN A 859 25.30 21.23 -31.19
CA GLN A 859 26.34 22.22 -30.86
C GLN A 859 25.95 23.67 -31.20
N VAL A 860 25.03 23.89 -32.15
CA VAL A 860 24.60 25.23 -32.56
C VAL A 860 23.54 25.83 -31.61
N VAL A 861 22.94 25.03 -30.72
CA VAL A 861 21.81 25.44 -29.87
C VAL A 861 22.23 25.79 -28.43
N VAL A 862 23.52 25.70 -28.09
CA VAL A 862 24.03 26.08 -26.77
C VAL A 862 25.04 27.24 -26.86
N PRO A 863 24.60 28.51 -26.94
CA PRO A 863 25.51 29.63 -26.72
C PRO A 863 25.86 29.88 -25.24
N ASP A 864 25.11 29.38 -24.25
CA ASP A 864 25.22 29.88 -22.85
C ASP A 864 25.27 28.81 -21.73
N CYS A 865 25.94 27.67 -21.92
CA CYS A 865 26.20 26.71 -20.81
C CYS A 865 27.68 26.53 -20.45
N TYR A 866 28.46 27.62 -20.43
CA TYR A 866 29.85 27.58 -19.92
C TYR A 866 29.98 27.78 -18.40
N LEU A 867 28.89 27.73 -17.62
CA LEU A 867 28.94 28.00 -16.16
C LEU A 867 28.49 26.86 -15.23
N VAL A 868 28.21 25.65 -15.73
CA VAL A 868 27.77 24.52 -14.87
C VAL A 868 28.73 23.32 -14.94
N SER A 869 30.04 23.57 -14.94
CA SER A 869 31.06 22.51 -14.91
C SER A 869 31.58 22.16 -13.51
N ASN A 870 30.98 22.65 -12.43
CA ASN A 870 31.53 22.48 -11.07
C ASN A 870 30.67 21.71 -10.06
N HIS A 871 29.54 21.12 -10.45
CA HIS A 871 28.69 20.37 -9.51
C HIS A 871 28.14 19.05 -10.06
N LEU A 872 29.00 18.20 -10.65
CA LEU A 872 28.70 16.78 -10.85
C LEU A 872 29.99 15.97 -10.76
N THR A 873 30.44 15.73 -9.52
CA THR A 873 31.23 14.55 -9.18
C THR A 873 30.31 13.65 -8.37
N PHE A 874 29.90 12.54 -8.98
CA PHE A 874 29.24 11.41 -8.31
C PHE A 874 30.19 10.74 -7.33
#